data_AF-A0A504BTU7-F1
#
_entry.id   AF-A0A504BTU7-F1
#
_cell.length_a   1.000
_cell.length_b   1.000
_cell.length_c   1.000
_cell.angle_alpha   90.00
_cell.angle_beta   90.00
_cell.angle_gamma   90.00
#
_symmetry.space_group_name_H-M   'P 1'
#
loop_
_entity.id
_entity.type
_entity.pdbx_description
1 polymer ?
#
loop_
_entity_poly.entity_id
_entity_poly.type
_entity_poly.pdbx_seq_one_letter_code
_entity_poly.pdbx_strand_id
1 'polypeptide(L)'
;MNGSDVIAIVILITIIIAIGVYLLHWLYRHSSKDQSFVRTGLGGERVVMGGGALIIPIVHDITRVNMNAIPVEIRRLGEQSLITRNKMRIDIIAEFFVRVVPTEAGVSTAARTLGERTQNPAALKEIVQGRFVDAMSAIASTMTMDEIHTNRGRYMSEVAALAATTLGSNGLELENASLTNLNQTAISVFDPSNAFDAEGLTQLTEQIEERRQLRNRIENESRIGIKLKDFETEQRALEIERDLEYARIEQTQAIEIRKASQLAEIEAERSSSTISIQNARIRSEQEGERIRIAKDRLIDSERITTQSEVRSLEIKKQQETELTEIMSRRELEMQRIQNRREVEAERIENEQHVKESEIRSRQELSIIETTSSAEIDQAKLQSQRVTETHRIETDKTIELLAVAKSKEVRISNELAEADQEKARLQKRYDVDVERLRVDEEIVQLEIEKNQKIKLAETKAFQEIQDASIEANRQIDELRIAARKFVDKYEIQQQKEVEIVDKERLIAVINKSIEEAYAKTEAAEALKKQVEQEEQVNSAREEEVAERIKRIELIQSSSRIERDAQRVVSSAKAEKEATELRAQAEIAESNAAEIRYAKDAAGQRMLNESENTRSDASRRSAIYENLVSNLPSIIRETVKPMENIESIKILQVDGLPGLNSPSETAGAGNGGSGGGNMTDRVVNSAMKYRTQVAFVDGLMKDLGLPIENLGSAGGMSFRNFQGPDAPKDKDD
;
A
#
# COMPACT_ATOMS: atom_id res chain seq x y z
N MET A 1 45.11 -58.41 -46.87
CA MET A 1 44.81 -57.81 -45.55
C MET A 1 44.10 -58.86 -44.73
N ASN A 2 44.73 -59.31 -43.66
CA ASN A 2 44.12 -60.23 -42.71
C ASN A 2 43.01 -59.50 -41.94
N GLY A 3 42.04 -60.23 -41.36
CA GLY A 3 40.98 -59.61 -40.56
C GLY A 3 41.50 -58.71 -39.43
N SER A 4 42.69 -59.01 -38.90
CA SER A 4 43.42 -58.19 -37.92
C SER A 4 43.86 -56.82 -38.46
N ASP A 5 44.27 -56.74 -39.73
CA ASP A 5 44.75 -55.48 -40.34
C ASP A 5 43.58 -54.52 -40.56
N VAL A 6 42.41 -55.07 -40.91
CA VAL A 6 41.17 -54.29 -41.07
C VAL A 6 40.74 -53.71 -39.73
N ILE A 7 40.79 -54.52 -38.66
CA ILE A 7 40.45 -54.06 -37.30
C ILE A 7 41.42 -52.97 -36.82
N ALA A 8 42.73 -53.14 -37.05
CA ALA A 8 43.73 -52.14 -36.66
C ALA A 8 43.55 -50.80 -37.40
N ILE A 9 43.22 -50.83 -38.70
CA ILE A 9 42.93 -49.62 -39.49
C ILE A 9 41.66 -48.93 -38.97
N VAL A 10 40.61 -49.68 -38.67
CA VAL A 10 39.37 -49.12 -38.11
C VAL A 10 39.63 -48.47 -36.76
N ILE A 11 40.37 -49.13 -35.86
CA ILE A 11 40.74 -48.56 -34.55
C ILE A 11 41.57 -47.28 -34.73
N LEU A 12 42.57 -47.27 -35.61
CA LEU A 12 43.37 -46.09 -35.90
C LEU A 12 42.49 -44.93 -36.40
N ILE A 13 41.58 -45.19 -37.35
CA ILE A 13 40.66 -44.18 -37.87
C ILE A 13 39.75 -43.65 -36.75
N THR A 14 39.21 -44.52 -35.90
CA THR A 14 38.36 -44.08 -34.78
C THR A 14 39.12 -43.22 -33.77
N ILE A 15 40.38 -43.54 -33.47
CA ILE A 15 41.23 -42.73 -32.58
C ILE A 15 41.54 -41.37 -33.22
N ILE A 16 41.85 -41.33 -34.51
CA ILE A 16 42.09 -40.07 -35.24
C ILE A 16 40.83 -39.20 -35.23
N ILE A 17 39.66 -39.78 -35.46
CA ILE A 17 38.38 -39.05 -35.39
C ILE A 17 38.13 -38.56 -33.96
N ALA A 18 38.35 -39.39 -32.94
CA ALA A 18 38.16 -39.01 -31.55
C ALA A 18 39.10 -37.87 -31.13
N ILE A 19 40.37 -37.92 -31.52
CA ILE A 19 41.35 -36.84 -31.30
C ILE A 19 40.91 -35.58 -32.05
N GLY A 20 40.46 -35.72 -33.30
CA GLY A 20 39.98 -34.60 -34.11
C GLY A 20 38.76 -33.90 -33.50
N VAL A 21 37.79 -34.67 -33.01
CA VAL A 21 36.60 -34.15 -32.32
C VAL A 21 36.98 -33.51 -30.98
N TYR A 22 37.89 -34.12 -30.21
CA TYR A 22 38.37 -33.55 -28.96
C TYR A 22 39.11 -32.22 -29.18
N LEU A 23 39.99 -32.15 -30.18
CA LEU A 23 40.65 -30.92 -30.60
C LEU A 23 39.63 -29.87 -31.03
N LEU A 24 38.65 -30.23 -31.87
CA LEU A 24 37.64 -29.29 -32.33
C LEU A 24 36.82 -28.73 -31.17
N HIS A 25 36.39 -29.57 -30.23
CA HIS A 25 35.68 -29.13 -29.03
C HIS A 25 36.55 -28.20 -28.15
N TRP A 26 37.86 -28.47 -28.06
CA TRP A 26 38.77 -27.61 -27.30
C TRP A 26 39.03 -26.26 -27.97
N LEU A 27 39.14 -26.21 -29.30
CA LEU A 27 39.41 -24.98 -30.05
C LEU A 27 38.16 -24.15 -30.33
N TYR A 28 36.97 -24.75 -30.33
CA TYR A 28 35.74 -24.05 -30.69
C TYR A 28 35.13 -23.35 -29.48
N ARG A 29 35.06 -22.01 -29.51
CA ARG A 29 34.36 -21.22 -28.49
C ARG A 29 33.09 -20.61 -29.06
N HIS A 30 32.00 -20.74 -28.31
CA HIS A 30 30.70 -20.16 -28.62
C HIS A 30 30.52 -18.80 -27.93
N SER A 31 29.90 -17.88 -28.66
CA SER A 31 29.40 -16.59 -28.16
C SER A 31 27.89 -16.72 -27.91
N SER A 32 27.43 -16.24 -26.76
CA SER A 32 25.99 -16.11 -26.50
C SER A 32 25.43 -14.90 -27.26
N LYS A 33 24.11 -14.70 -27.23
CA LYS A 33 23.48 -13.47 -27.74
C LYS A 33 23.83 -12.24 -26.89
N ASP A 34 24.11 -12.46 -25.62
CA ASP A 34 24.34 -11.43 -24.61
C ASP A 34 25.82 -11.04 -24.48
N GLN A 35 26.71 -11.86 -25.05
CA GLN A 35 28.16 -11.71 -24.95
C GLN A 35 28.77 -11.93 -26.32
N SER A 36 29.55 -10.96 -26.78
CA SER A 36 30.42 -11.10 -27.94
C SER A 36 31.86 -11.33 -27.49
N PHE A 37 32.68 -11.86 -28.38
CA PHE A 37 34.12 -11.84 -28.16
C PHE A 37 34.87 -11.42 -29.42
N VAL A 38 35.98 -10.74 -29.19
CA VAL A 38 36.90 -10.32 -30.22
C VAL A 38 38.12 -11.21 -30.13
N ARG A 39 38.40 -11.91 -31.23
CA ARG A 39 39.59 -12.75 -31.37
C ARG A 39 40.67 -11.94 -32.06
N THR A 40 41.82 -11.75 -31.40
CA THR A 40 42.99 -11.09 -31.97
C THR A 40 44.13 -12.11 -32.16
N GLY A 41 45.11 -11.83 -33.03
CA GLY A 41 46.27 -12.70 -33.26
C GLY A 41 46.47 -13.12 -34.72
N LEU A 42 46.90 -14.36 -34.96
CA LEU A 42 47.23 -14.86 -36.30
C LEU A 42 46.02 -14.80 -37.26
N GLY A 43 46.11 -14.00 -38.31
CA GLY A 43 45.00 -13.78 -39.24
C GLY A 43 44.10 -12.59 -38.90
N GLY A 44 44.53 -11.73 -37.97
CA GLY A 44 43.90 -10.43 -37.69
C GLY A 44 42.78 -10.48 -36.65
N GLU A 45 42.21 -9.31 -36.40
CA GLU A 45 41.06 -9.15 -35.51
C GLU A 45 39.78 -9.67 -36.16
N ARG A 46 39.03 -10.50 -35.44
CA ARG A 46 37.72 -11.00 -35.87
C ARG A 46 36.72 -10.90 -34.73
N VAL A 47 35.63 -10.19 -35.00
CA VAL A 47 34.49 -10.04 -34.07
C VAL A 47 33.51 -11.19 -34.31
N VAL A 48 33.03 -11.80 -33.23
CA VAL A 48 32.05 -12.89 -33.28
C VAL A 48 30.84 -12.51 -32.44
N MET A 49 29.66 -12.44 -33.07
CA MET A 49 28.38 -12.12 -32.44
C MET A 49 27.39 -13.26 -32.71
N GLY A 50 26.83 -13.89 -31.67
CA GLY A 50 25.79 -14.92 -31.82
C GLY A 50 26.22 -16.19 -32.59
N GLY A 51 27.51 -16.49 -32.64
CA GLY A 51 28.08 -17.66 -33.32
C GLY A 51 29.30 -18.19 -32.56
N GLY A 52 30.10 -19.04 -33.20
CA GLY A 52 31.36 -19.48 -32.61
C GLY A 52 32.51 -19.40 -33.59
N ALA A 53 33.72 -19.39 -33.04
CA ALA A 53 34.94 -19.32 -33.82
C ALA A 53 35.97 -20.32 -33.30
N LEU A 54 36.81 -20.78 -34.22
CA LEU A 54 37.95 -21.63 -33.92
C LEU A 54 39.11 -20.77 -33.43
N ILE A 55 39.55 -21.05 -32.20
CA ILE A 55 40.54 -20.27 -31.47
C ILE A 55 41.66 -21.22 -31.05
N ILE A 56 42.88 -20.82 -31.35
CA ILE A 56 44.08 -21.61 -31.10
C ILE A 56 44.78 -20.88 -29.96
N PRO A 57 44.76 -21.40 -28.71
CA PRO A 57 45.18 -20.64 -27.52
C PRO A 57 46.62 -20.12 -27.56
N ILE A 58 47.47 -20.65 -28.43
CA ILE A 58 48.89 -20.25 -28.55
C ILE A 58 49.05 -18.98 -29.40
N VAL A 59 48.16 -18.74 -30.37
CA VAL A 59 48.32 -17.66 -31.37
C VAL A 59 47.15 -16.69 -31.42
N HIS A 60 46.11 -16.94 -30.63
CA HIS A 60 44.90 -16.11 -30.55
C HIS A 60 44.59 -15.73 -29.11
N ASP A 61 44.26 -14.46 -28.90
CA ASP A 61 43.74 -13.93 -27.64
C ASP A 61 42.25 -13.59 -27.78
N ILE A 62 41.51 -13.64 -26.67
CA ILE A 62 40.06 -13.45 -26.63
C ILE A 62 39.71 -12.36 -25.64
N THR A 63 39.21 -11.25 -26.15
CA THR A 63 38.58 -10.21 -25.31
C THR A 63 37.07 -10.37 -25.36
N ARG A 64 36.45 -10.64 -24.22
CA ARG A 64 35.00 -10.79 -24.12
C ARG A 64 34.34 -9.44 -23.84
N VAL A 65 33.22 -9.20 -24.50
CA VAL A 65 32.47 -7.95 -24.43
C VAL A 65 31.02 -8.25 -24.08
N ASN A 66 30.53 -7.66 -22.99
CA ASN A 66 29.13 -7.76 -22.60
C ASN A 66 28.27 -6.82 -23.47
N MET A 67 27.19 -7.33 -24.05
CA MET A 67 26.27 -6.57 -24.91
C MET A 67 24.94 -6.24 -24.21
N ASN A 68 24.73 -6.73 -22.98
CA ASN A 68 23.55 -6.39 -22.20
C ASN A 68 23.57 -4.94 -21.73
N ALA A 69 22.39 -4.37 -21.56
CA ALA A 69 22.22 -3.05 -20.97
C ALA A 69 22.58 -3.07 -19.49
N ILE A 70 23.53 -2.22 -19.12
CA ILE A 70 23.98 -2.03 -17.74
C ILE A 70 23.41 -0.70 -17.25
N PRO A 71 22.64 -0.71 -16.14
CA PRO A 71 22.17 0.52 -15.53
C PRO A 71 23.33 1.24 -14.84
N VAL A 72 23.55 2.49 -15.21
CA VAL A 72 24.51 3.40 -14.60
C VAL A 72 23.73 4.49 -13.88
N GLU A 73 23.59 4.33 -12.58
CA GLU A 73 22.98 5.33 -11.73
C GLU A 73 23.98 6.43 -11.36
N ILE A 74 23.59 7.69 -11.55
CA ILE A 74 24.38 8.86 -11.22
C ILE A 74 23.62 9.71 -10.22
N ARG A 75 24.28 9.96 -9.09
CA ARG A 75 23.76 10.73 -7.97
C ARG A 75 24.58 12.00 -7.83
N ARG A 76 23.93 13.16 -7.90
CA ARG A 76 24.52 14.47 -7.68
C ARG A 76 23.70 15.16 -6.60
N LEU A 77 24.16 15.06 -5.36
CA LEU A 77 23.44 15.49 -4.17
C LEU A 77 24.33 16.39 -3.31
N GLY A 78 23.73 17.33 -2.58
CA GLY A 78 24.44 18.15 -1.60
C GLY A 78 25.56 18.97 -2.24
N GLU A 79 26.79 18.87 -1.74
CA GLU A 79 27.93 19.62 -2.28
C GLU A 79 28.21 19.31 -3.77
N GLN A 80 27.88 18.09 -4.19
CA GLN A 80 28.01 17.63 -5.58
C GLN A 80 26.78 17.96 -6.44
N SER A 81 25.83 18.75 -5.96
CA SER A 81 24.66 19.21 -6.73
C SER A 81 25.04 19.84 -8.07
N LEU A 82 24.11 19.83 -9.01
CA LEU A 82 24.27 20.57 -10.27
C LEU A 82 23.76 22.00 -10.10
N ILE A 83 24.31 22.94 -10.87
CA ILE A 83 23.92 24.35 -10.85
C ILE A 83 23.14 24.67 -12.12
N THR A 84 21.97 25.28 -11.96
CA THR A 84 21.08 25.65 -13.08
C THR A 84 21.40 27.03 -13.67
N ARG A 85 20.71 27.41 -14.75
CA ARG A 85 20.80 28.76 -15.37
C ARG A 85 20.58 29.90 -14.38
N ASN A 86 19.67 29.71 -13.43
CA ASN A 86 19.34 30.65 -12.35
C ASN A 86 20.17 30.44 -11.07
N LYS A 87 21.32 29.75 -11.17
CA LYS A 87 22.30 29.56 -10.08
C LYS A 87 21.69 28.82 -8.89
N MET A 88 20.64 28.04 -9.14
CA MET A 88 20.03 27.20 -8.13
C MET A 88 20.75 25.86 -8.12
N ARG A 89 21.12 25.40 -6.93
CA ARG A 89 21.62 24.04 -6.73
C ARG A 89 20.47 23.05 -6.69
N ILE A 90 20.63 22.00 -7.49
CA ILE A 90 19.64 20.95 -7.67
C ILE A 90 20.28 19.59 -7.44
N ASP A 91 19.56 18.79 -6.66
CA ASP A 91 19.87 17.42 -6.35
C ASP A 91 19.21 16.52 -7.38
N ILE A 92 20.01 15.82 -8.17
CA ILE A 92 19.57 14.98 -9.28
C ILE A 92 20.02 13.54 -9.07
N ILE A 93 19.09 12.61 -9.29
CA ILE A 93 19.37 11.18 -9.45
C ILE A 93 18.83 10.75 -10.81
N ALA A 94 19.73 10.29 -11.68
CA ALA A 94 19.41 9.84 -13.02
C ALA A 94 19.98 8.44 -13.27
N GLU A 95 19.27 7.66 -14.05
CA GLU A 95 19.66 6.30 -14.42
C GLU A 95 19.80 6.20 -15.95
N PHE A 96 20.98 5.78 -16.39
CA PHE A 96 21.35 5.62 -17.80
C PHE A 96 21.57 4.15 -18.12
N PHE A 97 20.84 3.61 -19.10
CA PHE A 97 21.01 2.25 -19.58
C PHE A 97 22.02 2.23 -20.72
N VAL A 98 23.21 1.73 -20.46
CA VAL A 98 24.33 1.75 -21.41
C VAL A 98 24.61 0.32 -21.89
N ARG A 99 24.81 0.16 -23.19
CA ARG A 99 25.22 -1.12 -23.78
C ARG A 99 26.25 -0.91 -24.88
N VAL A 100 26.89 -1.98 -25.32
CA VAL A 100 27.78 -1.95 -26.48
C VAL A 100 26.95 -1.97 -27.76
N VAL A 101 27.31 -1.13 -28.74
CA VAL A 101 26.63 -1.10 -30.04
C VAL A 101 26.77 -2.47 -30.71
N PRO A 102 25.68 -3.14 -31.13
CA PRO A 102 25.71 -4.49 -31.71
C PRO A 102 26.17 -4.48 -33.17
N THR A 103 27.34 -3.91 -33.43
CA THR A 103 28.00 -3.85 -34.73
C THR A 103 29.44 -4.32 -34.60
N GLU A 104 30.03 -4.83 -35.69
CA GLU A 104 31.44 -5.27 -35.67
C GLU A 104 32.37 -4.13 -35.24
N ALA A 105 32.16 -2.92 -35.76
CA ALA A 105 32.93 -1.74 -35.40
C ALA A 105 32.73 -1.32 -33.93
N GLY A 106 31.50 -1.39 -33.41
CA GLY A 106 31.18 -1.06 -32.03
C GLY A 106 31.84 -2.02 -31.04
N VAL A 107 31.70 -3.32 -31.28
CA VAL A 107 32.29 -4.36 -30.42
C VAL A 107 33.81 -4.34 -30.48
N SER A 108 34.42 -4.15 -31.66
CA SER A 108 35.88 -3.97 -31.80
C SER A 108 36.39 -2.77 -31.00
N THR A 109 35.71 -1.62 -31.12
CA THR A 109 36.09 -0.40 -30.40
C THR A 109 35.92 -0.56 -28.88
N ALA A 110 34.84 -1.20 -28.44
CA ALA A 110 34.60 -1.51 -27.03
C ALA A 110 35.62 -2.50 -26.48
N ALA A 111 35.98 -3.54 -27.23
CA ALA A 111 37.03 -4.49 -26.83
C ALA A 111 38.39 -3.80 -26.67
N ARG A 112 38.71 -2.83 -27.53
CA ARG A 112 39.97 -2.08 -27.47
C ARG A 112 40.02 -1.06 -26.33
N THR A 113 38.91 -0.38 -26.04
CA THR A 113 38.86 0.72 -25.06
C THR A 113 38.49 0.27 -23.65
N LEU A 114 37.55 -0.66 -23.54
CA LEU A 114 36.96 -1.12 -22.28
C LEU A 114 37.41 -2.54 -21.94
N GLY A 115 37.60 -3.40 -22.94
CA GLY A 115 38.00 -4.79 -22.75
C GLY A 115 37.08 -5.55 -21.79
N GLU A 116 37.68 -6.25 -20.82
CA GLU A 116 36.94 -7.00 -19.79
C GLU A 116 36.13 -6.11 -18.84
N ARG A 117 36.40 -4.79 -18.78
CA ARG A 117 35.66 -3.86 -17.92
C ARG A 117 34.18 -3.75 -18.32
N THR A 118 33.82 -4.13 -19.54
CA THR A 118 32.43 -4.24 -19.99
C THR A 118 31.62 -5.28 -19.21
N GLN A 119 32.28 -6.27 -18.60
CA GLN A 119 31.61 -7.29 -17.78
C GLN A 119 31.37 -6.83 -16.35
N ASN A 120 32.11 -5.84 -15.86
CA ASN A 120 32.02 -5.36 -14.50
C ASN A 120 31.25 -4.01 -14.45
N PRO A 121 30.00 -3.99 -13.95
CA PRO A 121 29.20 -2.78 -13.89
C PRO A 121 29.88 -1.62 -13.14
N ALA A 122 30.62 -1.90 -12.06
CA ALA A 122 31.30 -0.88 -11.28
C ALA A 122 32.46 -0.24 -12.07
N ALA A 123 33.25 -1.06 -12.76
CA ALA A 123 34.37 -0.59 -13.57
C ALA A 123 33.90 0.19 -14.80
N LEU A 124 32.79 -0.22 -15.41
CA LEU A 124 32.18 0.53 -16.51
C LEU A 124 31.63 1.87 -16.02
N LYS A 125 30.91 1.88 -14.89
CA LYS A 125 30.39 3.10 -14.27
C LYS A 125 31.48 4.14 -14.03
N GLU A 126 32.62 3.75 -13.47
CA GLU A 126 33.74 4.66 -13.21
C GLU A 126 34.23 5.41 -14.47
N ILE A 127 34.26 4.72 -15.63
CA ILE A 127 34.74 5.30 -16.90
C ILE A 127 33.73 6.28 -17.48
N VAL A 128 32.45 5.92 -17.45
CA VAL A 128 31.38 6.67 -18.14
C VAL A 128 30.75 7.74 -17.26
N GLN A 129 30.83 7.61 -15.93
CA GLN A 129 30.19 8.52 -14.98
C GLN A 129 30.60 9.97 -15.21
N GLY A 130 31.89 10.25 -15.43
CA GLY A 130 32.37 11.60 -15.69
C GLY A 130 31.68 12.25 -16.90
N ARG A 131 31.51 11.49 -17.99
CA ARG A 131 30.89 12.00 -19.24
C ARG A 131 29.43 12.35 -19.08
N PHE A 132 28.71 11.55 -18.31
CA PHE A 132 27.31 11.85 -18.00
C PHE A 132 27.17 13.01 -17.02
N VAL A 133 28.07 13.16 -16.04
CA VAL A 133 28.09 14.33 -15.15
C VAL A 133 28.35 15.60 -15.95
N ASP A 134 29.30 15.57 -16.87
CA ASP A 134 29.60 16.70 -17.76
C ASP A 134 28.37 17.06 -18.62
N ALA A 135 27.72 16.06 -19.22
CA ALA A 135 26.52 16.28 -20.04
C ALA A 135 25.35 16.82 -19.22
N MET A 136 25.07 16.25 -18.05
CA MET A 136 24.04 16.73 -17.14
C MET A 136 24.31 18.15 -16.67
N SER A 137 25.57 18.48 -16.34
CA SER A 137 25.97 19.83 -15.90
C SER A 137 25.84 20.84 -17.02
N ALA A 138 26.24 20.48 -18.25
CA ALA A 138 26.14 21.36 -19.41
C ALA A 138 24.69 21.75 -19.69
N ILE A 139 23.77 20.77 -19.75
CA ILE A 139 22.35 21.04 -19.99
C ILE A 139 21.68 21.69 -18.77
N ALA A 140 22.07 21.34 -17.54
CA ALA A 140 21.50 21.98 -16.35
C ALA A 140 21.80 23.48 -16.34
N SER A 141 22.99 23.89 -16.79
CA SER A 141 23.39 25.30 -16.85
C SER A 141 22.56 26.15 -17.85
N THR A 142 21.87 25.53 -18.80
CA THR A 142 21.05 26.23 -19.80
C THR A 142 19.57 26.32 -19.41
N MET A 143 19.11 25.47 -18.49
CA MET A 143 17.70 25.41 -18.05
C MET A 143 17.54 25.93 -16.62
N THR A 144 16.35 26.40 -16.25
CA THR A 144 16.02 26.68 -14.85
C THR A 144 15.51 25.43 -14.13
N MET A 145 15.55 25.42 -12.80
CA MET A 145 15.02 24.29 -12.00
C MET A 145 13.57 23.97 -12.35
N ASP A 146 12.74 25.00 -12.53
CA ASP A 146 11.32 24.85 -12.86
C ASP A 146 11.09 24.24 -14.26
N GLU A 147 11.92 24.65 -15.24
CA GLU A 147 11.90 24.07 -16.59
C GLU A 147 12.28 22.58 -16.58
N ILE A 148 13.30 22.19 -15.80
CA ILE A 148 13.70 20.79 -15.63
C ILE A 148 12.60 20.00 -14.92
N HIS A 149 11.97 20.57 -13.89
CA HIS A 149 10.89 19.93 -13.16
C HIS A 149 9.65 19.68 -14.03
N THR A 150 9.26 20.67 -14.84
CA THR A 150 8.09 20.60 -15.72
C THR A 150 8.34 19.72 -16.94
N ASN A 151 9.52 19.82 -17.57
CA ASN A 151 9.86 19.11 -18.80
C ASN A 151 11.05 18.15 -18.61
N ARG A 152 10.94 17.24 -17.64
CA ARG A 152 12.00 16.25 -17.31
C ARG A 152 12.47 15.45 -18.53
N GLY A 153 11.53 15.06 -19.40
CA GLY A 153 11.84 14.31 -20.63
C GLY A 153 12.70 15.10 -21.62
N ARG A 154 12.46 16.41 -21.76
CA ARG A 154 13.27 17.27 -22.63
C ARG A 154 14.70 17.36 -22.11
N TYR A 155 14.87 17.66 -20.83
CA TYR A 155 16.18 17.69 -20.17
C TYR A 155 16.93 16.38 -20.40
N MET A 156 16.30 15.23 -20.11
CA MET A 156 16.93 13.92 -20.30
C MET A 156 17.24 13.61 -21.77
N SER A 157 16.41 14.04 -22.72
CA SER A 157 16.68 13.84 -24.15
C SER A 157 17.89 14.65 -24.65
N GLU A 158 18.06 15.89 -24.18
CA GLU A 158 19.20 16.74 -24.51
C GLU A 158 20.49 16.20 -23.86
N VAL A 159 20.40 15.75 -22.60
CA VAL A 159 21.52 15.08 -21.90
C VAL A 159 21.90 13.79 -22.62
N ALA A 160 20.92 12.98 -23.02
CA ALA A 160 21.13 11.73 -23.74
C ALA A 160 21.81 11.96 -25.09
N ALA A 161 21.39 12.97 -25.86
CA ALA A 161 21.99 13.30 -27.15
C ALA A 161 23.46 13.74 -27.01
N LEU A 162 23.75 14.57 -26.02
CA LEU A 162 25.12 15.03 -25.74
C LEU A 162 26.01 13.88 -25.26
N ALA A 163 25.50 13.05 -24.34
CA ALA A 163 26.22 11.89 -23.82
C ALA A 163 26.47 10.84 -24.92
N ALA A 164 25.49 10.55 -25.77
CA ALA A 164 25.59 9.54 -26.84
C ALA A 164 26.78 9.80 -27.79
N THR A 165 27.06 11.06 -28.09
CA THR A 165 28.20 11.42 -28.96
C THR A 165 29.53 11.05 -28.31
N THR A 166 29.65 11.21 -26.99
CA THR A 166 30.86 10.84 -26.24
C THR A 166 30.96 9.33 -26.03
N LEU A 167 29.85 8.64 -25.78
CA LEU A 167 29.82 7.18 -25.59
C LEU A 167 30.18 6.42 -26.87
N GLY A 168 29.73 6.90 -28.03
CA GLY A 168 30.00 6.27 -29.32
C GLY A 168 31.50 6.12 -29.63
N SER A 169 32.35 7.02 -29.11
CA SER A 169 33.81 6.92 -29.25
C SER A 169 34.43 5.67 -28.61
N ASN A 170 33.75 5.09 -27.62
CA ASN A 170 34.15 3.86 -26.92
C ASN A 170 33.35 2.63 -27.39
N GLY A 171 32.55 2.74 -28.47
CA GLY A 171 31.69 1.67 -28.94
C GLY A 171 30.46 1.41 -28.05
N LEU A 172 30.11 2.35 -27.18
CA LEU A 172 28.92 2.29 -26.32
C LEU A 172 27.78 3.10 -26.94
N GLU A 173 26.56 2.63 -26.74
CA GLU A 173 25.33 3.38 -26.98
C GLU A 173 24.47 3.46 -25.72
N LEU A 174 23.67 4.50 -25.68
CA LEU A 174 22.68 4.72 -24.64
C LEU A 174 21.35 4.16 -25.14
N GLU A 175 20.83 3.15 -24.47
CA GLU A 175 19.53 2.55 -24.79
C GLU A 175 18.39 3.43 -24.28
N ASN A 176 18.50 3.89 -23.03
CA ASN A 176 17.51 4.73 -22.40
C ASN A 176 18.16 5.61 -21.31
N ALA A 177 17.53 6.74 -21.01
CA ALA A 177 17.90 7.60 -19.90
C ALA A 177 16.64 8.11 -19.19
N SER A 178 16.65 8.02 -17.87
CA SER A 178 15.53 8.47 -17.05
C SER A 178 15.99 9.28 -15.85
N LEU A 179 15.15 10.24 -15.44
CA LEU A 179 15.36 11.05 -14.24
C LEU A 179 14.52 10.47 -13.10
N THR A 180 15.17 9.84 -12.13
CA THR A 180 14.52 9.19 -10.99
C THR A 180 14.07 10.20 -9.95
N ASN A 181 14.94 11.16 -9.62
CA ASN A 181 14.66 12.17 -8.59
C ASN A 181 15.27 13.52 -8.97
N LEU A 182 14.55 14.59 -8.62
CA LEU A 182 14.92 15.98 -8.80
C LEU A 182 14.39 16.78 -7.62
N ASN A 183 15.28 17.34 -6.82
CA ASN A 183 14.94 18.23 -5.71
C ASN A 183 15.84 19.46 -5.71
N GLN A 184 15.38 20.51 -5.03
CA GLN A 184 16.24 21.63 -4.70
C GLN A 184 17.18 21.22 -3.56
N THR A 185 18.47 21.54 -3.68
CA THR A 185 19.43 21.29 -2.62
C THR A 185 19.10 22.17 -1.40
N ALA A 186 19.29 21.64 -0.20
CA ALA A 186 19.01 22.39 1.03
C ALA A 186 19.85 23.68 1.13
N ILE A 187 19.25 24.73 1.70
CA ILE A 187 19.89 26.05 1.90
C ILE A 187 21.22 25.94 2.67
N SER A 188 21.34 24.98 3.58
CA SER A 188 22.56 24.75 4.38
C SER A 188 23.80 24.39 3.56
N VAL A 189 23.62 23.92 2.34
CA VAL A 189 24.71 23.54 1.43
C VAL A 189 25.23 24.74 0.63
N PHE A 190 24.44 25.82 0.53
CA PHE A 190 24.85 27.02 -0.19
C PHE A 190 25.93 27.75 0.62
N ASP A 191 27.10 27.96 0.01
CA ASP A 191 28.20 28.69 0.61
C ASP A 191 28.11 30.19 0.26
N PRO A 192 27.85 31.10 1.23
CA PRO A 192 27.78 32.54 0.95
C PRO A 192 29.10 33.14 0.47
N SER A 193 30.24 32.46 0.66
CA SER A 193 31.54 32.90 0.18
C SER A 193 31.77 32.59 -1.31
N ASN A 194 30.99 31.67 -1.89
CA ASN A 194 31.03 31.34 -3.31
C ASN A 194 30.10 32.27 -4.10
N ALA A 195 30.62 32.90 -5.16
CA ALA A 195 29.86 33.87 -5.94
C ALA A 195 28.57 33.31 -6.57
N PHE A 196 28.59 32.05 -7.05
CA PHE A 196 27.42 31.42 -7.66
C PHE A 196 26.37 31.08 -6.61
N ASP A 197 26.80 30.54 -5.48
CA ASP A 197 25.89 30.15 -4.40
C ASP A 197 25.31 31.39 -3.70
N ALA A 198 26.08 32.47 -3.58
CA ALA A 198 25.59 33.75 -3.07
C ALA A 198 24.50 34.35 -3.99
N GLU A 199 24.67 34.30 -5.31
CA GLU A 199 23.65 34.74 -6.27
C GLU A 199 22.38 33.89 -6.15
N GLY A 200 22.52 32.56 -6.13
CA GLY A 200 21.40 31.62 -5.98
C GLY A 200 20.66 31.79 -4.65
N LEU A 201 21.39 31.95 -3.54
CA LEU A 201 20.83 32.19 -2.22
C LEU A 201 20.06 33.52 -2.16
N THR A 202 20.57 34.55 -2.82
CA THR A 202 19.90 35.85 -2.90
C THR A 202 18.58 35.73 -3.66
N GLN A 203 18.57 35.10 -4.84
CA GLN A 203 17.34 34.89 -5.62
C GLN A 203 16.33 34.03 -4.86
N LEU A 204 16.79 32.96 -4.20
CA LEU A 204 15.93 32.11 -3.39
C LEU A 204 15.33 32.88 -2.21
N THR A 205 16.13 33.68 -1.51
CA THR A 205 15.67 34.48 -0.36
C THR A 205 14.66 35.53 -0.80
N GLU A 206 14.91 36.21 -1.92
CA GLU A 206 13.98 37.16 -2.52
C GLU A 206 12.63 36.50 -2.86
N GLN A 207 12.65 35.35 -3.54
CA GLN A 207 11.44 34.59 -3.86
C GLN A 207 10.70 34.11 -2.60
N ILE A 208 11.42 33.64 -1.57
CA ILE A 208 10.81 33.20 -0.31
C ILE A 208 10.14 34.38 0.39
N GLU A 209 10.80 35.53 0.48
CA GLU A 209 10.23 36.72 1.10
C GLU A 209 9.05 37.28 0.30
N GLU A 210 9.11 37.29 -1.04
CA GLU A 210 7.98 37.68 -1.90
C GLU A 210 6.77 36.76 -1.67
N ARG A 211 6.98 35.43 -1.65
CA ARG A 211 5.92 34.44 -1.40
C ARG A 211 5.38 34.54 0.02
N ARG A 212 6.23 34.84 1.01
CA ARG A 212 5.83 35.06 2.41
C ARG A 212 4.98 36.32 2.55
N GLN A 213 5.36 37.43 1.91
CA GLN A 213 4.58 38.66 1.88
C GLN A 213 3.25 38.46 1.17
N LEU A 214 3.23 37.76 0.03
CA LEU A 214 2.00 37.43 -0.69
C LEU A 214 1.05 36.61 0.18
N ARG A 215 1.56 35.56 0.84
CA ARG A 215 0.77 34.74 1.77
C ARG A 215 0.19 35.59 2.90
N ASN A 216 1.01 36.41 3.54
CA ASN A 216 0.57 37.29 4.63
C ASN A 216 -0.47 38.32 4.15
N ARG A 217 -0.30 38.88 2.94
CA ARG A 217 -1.27 39.79 2.33
C ARG A 217 -2.61 39.08 2.12
N ILE A 218 -2.61 37.88 1.54
CA ILE A 218 -3.81 37.08 1.32
C ILE A 218 -4.50 36.74 2.64
N GLU A 219 -3.74 36.32 3.66
CA GLU A 219 -4.27 36.04 5.00
C GLU A 219 -4.91 37.28 5.63
N ASN A 220 -4.28 38.46 5.50
CA ASN A 220 -4.83 39.71 6.01
C ASN A 220 -6.06 40.19 5.25
N GLU A 221 -6.02 40.19 3.92
CA GLU A 221 -7.17 40.54 3.07
C GLU A 221 -8.34 39.60 3.32
N SER A 222 -8.08 38.30 3.41
CA SER A 222 -9.10 37.29 3.75
C SER A 222 -9.68 37.56 5.13
N ARG A 223 -8.85 37.83 6.14
CA ARG A 223 -9.30 38.17 7.49
C ARG A 223 -10.15 39.44 7.53
N ILE A 224 -9.78 40.48 6.79
CA ILE A 224 -10.56 41.72 6.68
C ILE A 224 -11.87 41.46 5.94
N GLY A 225 -11.83 40.71 4.84
CA GLY A 225 -13.01 40.34 4.06
C GLY A 225 -14.02 39.53 4.86
N ILE A 226 -13.57 38.59 5.69
CA ILE A 226 -14.43 37.85 6.62
C ILE A 226 -15.06 38.81 7.63
N LYS A 227 -14.26 39.65 8.31
CA LYS A 227 -14.79 40.61 9.29
C LYS A 227 -15.81 41.59 8.71
N LEU A 228 -15.57 42.09 7.49
CA LEU A 228 -16.52 42.98 6.81
C LEU A 228 -17.83 42.26 6.51
N LYS A 229 -17.77 41.00 6.06
CA LYS A 229 -18.95 40.21 5.76
C LYS A 229 -19.71 39.80 7.03
N ASP A 230 -19.01 39.50 8.11
CA ASP A 230 -19.60 39.25 9.42
C ASP A 230 -20.32 40.51 9.93
N PHE A 231 -19.68 41.67 9.85
CA PHE A 231 -20.27 42.96 10.19
C PHE A 231 -21.53 43.27 9.36
N GLU A 232 -21.48 43.04 8.04
CA GLU A 232 -22.63 43.22 7.14
C GLU A 232 -23.77 42.25 7.49
N THR A 233 -23.43 41.01 7.86
CA THR A 233 -24.41 39.99 8.27
C THR A 233 -25.06 40.37 9.60
N GLU A 234 -24.28 40.87 10.56
CA GLU A 234 -24.78 41.35 11.85
C GLU A 234 -25.67 42.60 11.67
N GLN A 235 -25.28 43.54 10.82
CA GLN A 235 -26.10 44.70 10.48
C GLN A 235 -27.44 44.27 9.87
N ARG A 236 -27.44 43.32 8.92
CA ARG A 236 -28.66 42.77 8.35
C ARG A 236 -29.52 42.04 9.38
N ALA A 237 -28.90 41.28 10.29
CA ALA A 237 -29.62 40.60 11.35
C ALA A 237 -30.36 41.59 12.26
N LEU A 238 -29.69 42.68 12.67
CA LEU A 238 -30.29 43.76 13.45
C LEU A 238 -31.42 44.47 12.70
N GLU A 239 -31.26 44.69 11.39
CA GLU A 239 -32.32 45.29 10.56
C GLU A 239 -33.57 44.38 10.49
N ILE A 240 -33.37 43.08 10.30
CA ILE A 240 -34.46 42.09 10.33
C ILE A 240 -35.16 42.07 11.70
N GLU A 241 -34.39 42.09 12.79
CA GLU A 241 -34.94 42.09 14.14
C GLU A 241 -35.77 43.35 14.42
N ARG A 242 -35.26 44.51 14.02
CA ARG A 242 -35.99 45.78 14.08
C ARG A 242 -37.30 45.71 13.29
N ASP A 243 -37.26 45.20 12.07
CA ASP A 243 -38.43 45.12 11.19
C ASP A 243 -39.48 44.12 11.73
N LEU A 244 -39.03 43.00 12.31
CA LEU A 244 -39.90 42.05 13.01
C LEU A 244 -40.59 42.69 14.23
N GLU A 245 -39.84 43.50 15.00
CA GLU A 245 -40.40 44.19 16.17
C GLU A 245 -41.42 45.25 15.75
N TYR A 246 -41.15 46.02 14.69
CA TYR A 246 -42.13 46.94 14.11
C TYR A 246 -43.40 46.21 13.64
N ALA A 247 -43.26 45.09 12.93
CA ALA A 247 -44.39 44.29 12.48
C ALA A 247 -45.23 43.75 13.65
N ARG A 248 -44.57 43.33 14.75
CA ARG A 248 -45.24 42.87 15.97
C ARG A 248 -46.00 44.00 16.68
N ILE A 249 -45.41 45.19 16.78
CA ILE A 249 -46.06 46.38 17.35
C ILE A 249 -47.29 46.76 16.52
N GLU A 250 -47.15 46.83 15.19
CA GLU A 250 -48.25 47.16 14.29
C GLU A 250 -49.40 46.14 14.38
N GLN A 251 -49.09 44.85 14.42
CA GLN A 251 -50.08 43.79 14.63
C GLN A 251 -50.82 43.98 15.97
N THR A 252 -50.08 44.28 17.04
CA THR A 252 -50.65 44.49 18.37
C THR A 252 -51.57 45.71 18.39
N GLN A 253 -51.14 46.83 17.81
CA GLN A 253 -51.96 48.03 17.68
C GLN A 253 -53.21 47.78 16.84
N ALA A 254 -53.09 47.06 15.72
CA ALA A 254 -54.24 46.72 14.87
C ALA A 254 -55.28 45.87 15.62
N ILE A 255 -54.83 44.92 16.45
CA ILE A 255 -55.71 44.13 17.31
C ILE A 255 -56.37 45.01 18.38
N GLU A 256 -55.63 45.90 19.03
CA GLU A 256 -56.18 46.80 20.05
C GLU A 256 -57.20 47.80 19.46
N ILE A 257 -56.89 48.41 18.31
CA ILE A 257 -57.81 49.31 17.60
C ILE A 257 -59.10 48.56 17.22
N ARG A 258 -58.98 47.34 16.69
CA ARG A 258 -60.14 46.52 16.31
C ARG A 258 -60.99 46.10 17.51
N LYS A 259 -60.36 45.81 18.64
CA LYS A 259 -61.05 45.50 19.90
C LYS A 259 -61.75 46.74 20.48
N ALA A 260 -61.09 47.90 20.41
CA ALA A 260 -61.66 49.17 20.87
C ALA A 260 -62.85 49.61 20.01
N SER A 261 -62.77 49.47 18.68
CA SER A 261 -63.89 49.80 17.79
C SER A 261 -65.11 48.90 18.02
N GLN A 262 -64.91 47.60 18.23
CA GLN A 262 -65.99 46.67 18.58
C GLN A 262 -66.65 47.02 19.92
N LEU A 263 -65.86 47.35 20.95
CA LEU A 263 -66.40 47.76 22.24
C LEU A 263 -67.19 49.08 22.13
N ALA A 264 -66.71 50.04 21.34
CA ALA A 264 -67.41 51.30 21.11
C ALA A 264 -68.75 51.10 20.36
N GLU A 265 -68.80 50.19 19.39
CA GLU A 265 -70.02 49.87 18.64
C GLU A 265 -71.09 49.23 19.53
N ILE A 266 -70.68 48.27 20.38
CA ILE A 266 -71.57 47.62 21.35
C ILE A 266 -72.14 48.64 22.36
N GLU A 267 -71.30 49.55 22.85
CA GLU A 267 -71.74 50.56 23.83
C GLU A 267 -72.64 51.62 23.20
N ALA A 268 -72.39 52.01 21.94
CA ALA A 268 -73.25 52.92 21.19
C ALA A 268 -74.65 52.31 20.96
N GLU A 269 -74.72 51.03 20.62
CA GLU A 269 -75.98 50.30 20.45
C GLU A 269 -76.78 50.23 21.77
N ARG A 270 -76.10 49.90 22.89
CA ARG A 270 -76.72 49.90 24.23
C ARG A 270 -77.20 51.29 24.67
N SER A 271 -76.44 52.33 24.37
CA SER A 271 -76.79 53.72 24.68
C SER A 271 -78.02 54.18 23.88
N SER A 272 -78.06 53.92 22.57
CA SER A 272 -79.21 54.24 21.71
C SER A 272 -80.50 53.54 22.16
N SER A 273 -80.40 52.28 22.58
CA SER A 273 -81.52 51.53 23.17
C SER A 273 -82.02 52.20 24.46
N THR A 274 -81.11 52.64 25.33
CA THR A 274 -81.44 53.31 26.60
C THR A 274 -82.12 54.68 26.39
N ILE A 275 -81.62 55.48 25.44
CA ILE A 275 -82.20 56.79 25.08
C ILE A 275 -83.64 56.63 24.57
N SER A 276 -83.92 55.59 23.78
CA SER A 276 -85.27 55.33 23.25
C SER A 276 -86.29 55.07 24.37
N ILE A 277 -85.88 54.33 25.41
CA ILE A 277 -86.71 54.04 26.60
C ILE A 277 -86.93 55.32 27.41
N GLN A 278 -85.88 56.13 27.62
CA GLN A 278 -85.99 57.38 28.37
C GLN A 278 -86.88 58.41 27.67
N ASN A 279 -86.77 58.56 26.35
CA ASN A 279 -87.62 59.48 25.58
C ASN A 279 -89.11 59.12 25.67
N ALA A 280 -89.45 57.83 25.67
CA ALA A 280 -90.83 57.38 25.87
C ALA A 280 -91.35 57.76 27.27
N ARG A 281 -90.51 57.65 28.30
CA ARG A 281 -90.87 57.99 29.69
C ARG A 281 -91.06 59.50 29.90
N ILE A 282 -90.12 60.31 29.41
CA ILE A 282 -90.19 61.79 29.53
C ILE A 282 -91.44 62.34 28.87
N ARG A 283 -91.81 61.82 27.70
CA ARG A 283 -93.01 62.27 26.97
C ARG A 283 -94.28 62.06 27.78
N SER A 284 -94.37 60.94 28.50
CA SER A 284 -95.51 60.65 29.40
C SER A 284 -95.54 61.56 30.62
N GLU A 285 -94.38 61.91 31.21
CA GLU A 285 -94.31 62.83 32.36
C GLU A 285 -94.66 64.28 31.97
N GLN A 286 -94.21 64.75 30.80
CA GLN A 286 -94.48 66.12 30.32
C GLN A 286 -95.97 66.38 30.09
N GLU A 287 -96.74 65.39 29.64
CA GLU A 287 -98.18 65.52 29.50
C GLU A 287 -98.88 65.67 30.86
N GLY A 288 -98.40 64.97 31.90
CA GLY A 288 -98.91 65.11 33.27
C GLY A 288 -98.62 66.48 33.90
N GLU A 289 -97.38 66.98 33.75
CA GLU A 289 -96.96 68.29 34.28
C GLU A 289 -97.76 69.45 33.65
N ARG A 290 -98.03 69.39 32.34
CA ARG A 290 -98.83 70.43 31.65
C ARG A 290 -100.24 70.58 32.24
N ILE A 291 -100.87 69.47 32.62
CA ILE A 291 -102.19 69.47 33.25
C ILE A 291 -102.12 70.12 34.64
N ARG A 292 -101.04 69.88 35.39
CA ARG A 292 -100.85 70.45 36.73
C ARG A 292 -100.64 71.97 36.70
N ILE A 293 -99.76 72.46 35.83
CA ILE A 293 -99.43 73.89 35.70
C ILE A 293 -100.66 74.71 35.27
N ALA A 294 -101.50 74.16 34.39
CA ALA A 294 -102.73 74.83 33.97
C ALA A 294 -103.70 75.06 35.14
N LYS A 295 -103.77 74.09 36.07
CA LYS A 295 -104.60 74.19 37.28
C LYS A 295 -104.04 75.22 38.26
N ASP A 296 -102.73 75.22 38.50
CA ASP A 296 -102.09 76.11 39.49
C ASP A 296 -102.16 77.58 39.06
N ARG A 297 -102.00 77.89 37.76
CA ARG A 297 -102.15 79.27 37.24
C ARG A 297 -103.54 79.86 37.45
N LEU A 298 -104.56 79.01 37.45
CA LEU A 298 -105.94 79.45 37.67
C LEU A 298 -106.13 79.92 39.12
N ILE A 299 -105.55 79.18 40.07
CA ILE A 299 -105.59 79.50 41.51
C ILE A 299 -104.79 80.78 41.82
N ASP A 300 -103.61 80.94 41.24
CA ASP A 300 -102.77 82.13 41.48
C ASP A 300 -103.43 83.42 40.97
N SER A 301 -104.16 83.35 39.85
CA SER A 301 -104.88 84.52 39.32
C SER A 301 -105.95 85.06 40.27
N GLU A 302 -106.61 84.16 41.02
CA GLU A 302 -107.65 84.50 41.99
C GLU A 302 -107.05 85.05 43.30
N ARG A 303 -105.83 84.62 43.65
CA ARG A 303 -105.12 85.09 44.85
C ARG A 303 -104.53 86.50 44.67
N ILE A 304 -104.07 86.87 43.47
CA ILE A 304 -103.46 88.18 43.21
C ILE A 304 -104.48 89.33 43.31
N THR A 305 -105.72 89.11 42.85
CA THR A 305 -106.77 90.14 42.90
C THR A 305 -107.09 90.53 44.33
N THR A 306 -107.31 89.54 45.20
CA THR A 306 -107.59 89.77 46.63
C THR A 306 -106.44 90.48 47.36
N GLN A 307 -105.19 90.16 47.05
CA GLN A 307 -104.02 90.79 47.69
C GLN A 307 -103.82 92.26 47.27
N SER A 308 -104.22 92.64 46.05
CA SER A 308 -104.10 94.02 45.56
C SER A 308 -105.04 95.00 46.26
N GLU A 309 -106.24 94.56 46.63
CA GLU A 309 -107.23 95.40 47.31
C GLU A 309 -106.77 95.77 48.73
N VAL A 310 -106.20 94.82 49.47
CA VAL A 310 -105.68 95.03 50.84
C VAL A 310 -104.55 96.06 50.86
N ARG A 311 -103.64 96.00 49.88
CA ARG A 311 -102.45 96.87 49.81
C ARG A 311 -102.81 98.35 49.57
N SER A 312 -103.93 98.62 48.91
CA SER A 312 -104.41 99.99 48.65
C SER A 312 -104.93 100.70 49.91
N LEU A 313 -105.47 99.95 50.87
CA LEU A 313 -105.99 100.47 52.13
C LEU A 313 -104.88 100.78 53.13
N GLU A 314 -103.77 100.04 53.07
CA GLU A 314 -102.63 100.21 53.97
C GLU A 314 -101.80 101.48 53.66
N ILE A 315 -101.61 101.80 52.38
CA ILE A 315 -100.82 102.97 51.92
C ILE A 315 -101.43 104.31 52.37
N LYS A 316 -102.76 104.42 52.42
CA LYS A 316 -103.43 105.65 52.88
C LYS A 316 -103.19 105.94 54.37
N LYS A 317 -102.99 104.90 55.18
CA LYS A 317 -102.78 105.04 56.63
C LYS A 317 -101.35 105.50 56.97
N GLN A 318 -100.37 105.17 56.13
CA GLN A 318 -98.96 105.56 56.31
C GLN A 318 -98.68 107.04 56.00
N GLN A 319 -99.42 107.66 55.07
CA GLN A 319 -99.16 109.06 54.69
C GLN A 319 -99.56 110.08 55.78
N GLU A 320 -100.50 109.75 56.68
CA GLU A 320 -100.87 110.62 57.81
C GLU A 320 -99.82 110.63 58.95
N THR A 321 -99.10 109.51 59.15
CA THR A 321 -98.09 109.39 60.21
C THR A 321 -96.77 110.07 59.87
N GLU A 322 -96.41 110.18 58.58
CA GLU A 322 -95.13 110.80 58.16
C GLU A 322 -95.12 112.33 58.27
N LEU A 323 -96.28 112.99 58.19
CA LEU A 323 -96.38 114.46 58.32
C LEU A 323 -96.11 114.97 59.75
N THR A 324 -96.29 114.12 60.77
CA THR A 324 -96.11 114.49 62.19
C THR A 324 -94.67 114.32 62.68
N GLU A 325 -93.87 113.40 62.11
CA GLU A 325 -92.46 113.19 62.49
C GLU A 325 -91.48 114.22 61.87
N ILE A 326 -91.83 114.83 60.74
CA ILE A 326 -90.95 115.77 60.02
C ILE A 326 -90.83 117.13 60.73
N MET A 327 -91.86 117.56 61.46
CA MET A 327 -91.87 118.85 62.17
C MET A 327 -90.93 118.86 63.39
N SER A 328 -90.78 117.74 64.11
CA SER A 328 -89.94 117.66 65.32
C SER A 328 -88.45 117.47 65.04
N ARG A 329 -88.04 117.02 63.83
CA ARG A 329 -86.62 116.85 63.45
C ARG A 329 -85.93 118.14 63.01
N ARG A 330 -86.65 119.16 62.54
CA ARG A 330 -86.07 120.39 61.98
C ARG A 330 -85.45 121.35 63.02
N GLU A 331 -85.91 121.32 64.28
CA GLU A 331 -85.39 122.21 65.34
C GLU A 331 -84.05 121.74 65.94
N LEU A 332 -83.70 120.46 65.79
CA LEU A 332 -82.49 119.84 66.38
C LEU A 332 -81.22 119.90 65.50
N GLU A 333 -81.34 120.16 64.19
CA GLU A 333 -80.18 120.19 63.26
C GLU A 333 -79.45 121.56 63.21
N MET A 334 -80.12 122.67 63.52
CA MET A 334 -79.51 124.02 63.45
C MET A 334 -78.40 124.26 64.49
N GLN A 335 -78.39 123.56 65.62
CA GLN A 335 -77.38 123.75 66.69
C GLN A 335 -76.07 122.96 66.49
N ARG A 336 -76.04 121.93 65.62
CA ARG A 336 -74.84 121.07 65.44
C ARG A 336 -73.91 121.52 64.30
N ILE A 337 -74.34 122.44 63.44
CA ILE A 337 -73.61 122.86 62.22
C ILE A 337 -72.59 123.99 62.50
N GLN A 338 -72.68 124.71 63.62
CA GLN A 338 -71.84 125.89 63.89
C GLN A 338 -70.39 125.55 64.35
N ASN A 339 -70.17 124.40 65.00
CA ASN A 339 -68.87 124.06 65.61
C ASN A 339 -67.90 123.27 64.72
N ARG A 340 -68.27 122.92 63.48
CA ARG A 340 -67.48 122.00 62.64
C ARG A 340 -66.83 122.64 61.39
N ARG A 341 -66.90 123.97 61.24
CA ARG A 341 -66.43 124.70 60.04
C ARG A 341 -65.13 125.51 60.17
N GLU A 342 -64.48 125.56 61.34
CA GLU A 342 -63.36 126.50 61.55
C GLU A 342 -61.93 125.93 61.48
N VAL A 343 -61.68 124.61 61.35
CA VAL A 343 -60.30 124.09 61.60
C VAL A 343 -59.73 123.15 60.51
N GLU A 344 -60.31 123.08 59.32
CA GLU A 344 -59.78 122.24 58.22
C GLU A 344 -59.46 122.99 56.91
N ALA A 345 -59.02 124.25 57.02
CA ALA A 345 -58.46 124.99 55.88
C ALA A 345 -57.28 125.86 56.35
N GLU A 346 -56.04 125.39 56.15
CA GLU A 346 -54.79 126.19 56.00
C GLU A 346 -53.56 125.30 56.33
N ARG A 347 -53.36 124.21 55.58
CA ARG A 347 -52.14 123.40 55.71
C ARG A 347 -51.50 123.00 54.39
N ILE A 348 -51.74 123.77 53.33
CA ILE A 348 -51.09 123.63 52.02
C ILE A 348 -50.90 125.02 51.39
N GLU A 349 -50.11 125.88 52.03
CA GLU A 349 -49.46 127.03 51.40
C GLU A 349 -48.40 127.55 52.38
N ASN A 350 -47.19 127.85 51.92
CA ASN A 350 -46.08 128.48 52.67
C ASN A 350 -45.00 127.59 53.31
N GLU A 351 -44.60 126.52 52.61
CA GLU A 351 -43.16 126.22 52.49
C GLU A 351 -42.65 126.90 51.20
N GLN A 352 -41.48 127.56 51.31
CA GLN A 352 -40.60 128.04 50.21
C GLN A 352 -40.43 129.55 49.95
N HIS A 353 -40.81 130.47 50.85
CA HIS A 353 -40.47 131.91 50.69
C HIS A 353 -39.70 132.56 51.85
N VAL A 354 -38.80 131.84 52.54
CA VAL A 354 -37.99 132.40 53.65
C VAL A 354 -36.48 132.14 53.47
N LYS A 355 -35.96 132.16 52.24
CA LYS A 355 -34.51 132.03 52.01
C LYS A 355 -33.82 133.15 51.24
N GLU A 356 -34.45 134.31 51.10
CA GLU A 356 -33.75 135.48 50.60
C GLU A 356 -34.08 136.75 51.37
N SER A 357 -33.00 137.33 51.91
CA SER A 357 -32.80 138.74 52.22
C SER A 357 -33.33 139.31 53.54
N GLU A 358 -32.49 140.23 54.05
CA GLU A 358 -32.71 141.20 55.13
C GLU A 358 -32.39 140.66 56.53
N ILE A 359 -31.16 140.83 57.05
CA ILE A 359 -30.33 142.06 57.04
C ILE A 359 -31.19 143.29 57.37
N ARG A 360 -31.51 143.48 58.65
CA ARG A 360 -31.19 144.74 59.36
C ARG A 360 -31.59 144.70 60.84
N SER A 361 -30.62 144.38 61.67
CA SER A 361 -30.23 145.29 62.75
C SER A 361 -28.72 145.16 62.91
N ARG A 362 -27.96 146.01 62.20
CA ARG A 362 -27.36 147.25 62.74
C ARG A 362 -26.08 146.91 63.50
N GLN A 363 -24.89 147.17 62.96
CA GLN A 363 -24.24 148.49 62.95
C GLN A 363 -24.25 149.10 64.37
N GLU A 364 -23.10 149.38 64.97
CA GLU A 364 -22.34 150.61 64.66
C GLU A 364 -20.84 150.49 65.00
N LEU A 365 -20.00 150.98 64.05
CA LEU A 365 -18.78 151.79 64.20
C LEU A 365 -17.60 151.23 65.04
N SER A 366 -16.34 151.47 64.73
CA SER A 366 -15.63 152.17 63.66
C SER A 366 -14.16 151.84 63.87
N ILE A 367 -13.44 151.63 62.77
CA ILE A 367 -11.98 151.44 62.74
C ILE A 367 -11.30 152.74 63.22
N ILE A 368 -10.00 152.63 63.58
CA ILE A 368 -8.93 153.67 63.69
C ILE A 368 -8.64 153.98 65.18
N GLU A 369 -7.44 153.80 65.75
CA GLU A 369 -6.09 153.57 65.22
C GLU A 369 -5.19 153.02 66.34
N THR A 370 -4.22 152.22 65.92
CA THR A 370 -2.85 152.21 66.42
C THR A 370 -2.45 153.34 67.39
N THR A 371 -1.93 152.96 68.57
CA THR A 371 -0.61 153.34 69.13
C THR A 371 -0.65 153.48 70.66
N SER A 372 0.02 152.56 71.37
CA SER A 372 0.93 152.84 72.51
C SER A 372 1.23 151.57 73.31
N SER A 373 2.02 150.72 72.65
CA SER A 373 2.78 149.60 73.20
C SER A 373 4.18 150.07 73.62
N ALA A 374 4.35 150.76 74.73
CA ALA A 374 5.71 151.23 75.08
C ALA A 374 6.07 151.25 76.55
N GLU A 375 5.15 150.90 77.45
CA GLU A 375 5.49 150.89 78.86
C GLU A 375 5.71 149.47 79.37
N ILE A 376 5.04 148.97 80.37
CA ILE A 376 5.86 148.33 81.40
C ILE A 376 5.79 146.79 81.40
N ASP A 377 6.24 146.25 80.26
CA ASP A 377 6.83 144.92 80.09
C ASP A 377 8.05 144.68 81.03
N GLN A 378 8.63 145.72 81.61
CA GLN A 378 9.73 145.61 82.57
C GLN A 378 9.34 144.95 83.91
N ALA A 379 8.07 144.93 84.29
CA ALA A 379 7.65 144.32 85.56
C ALA A 379 7.49 142.78 85.48
N LYS A 380 7.31 142.19 84.28
CA LYS A 380 7.07 140.75 84.11
C LYS A 380 8.33 139.87 84.21
N LEU A 381 9.49 140.42 83.90
CA LEU A 381 10.73 139.65 83.72
C LEU A 381 11.31 139.09 85.03
N GLN A 382 11.03 139.69 86.19
CA GLN A 382 11.48 139.16 87.48
C GLN A 382 10.57 138.05 88.03
N SER A 383 9.28 138.04 87.67
CA SER A 383 8.34 136.98 88.02
C SER A 383 8.64 135.66 87.28
N GLN A 384 9.15 135.75 86.05
CA GLN A 384 9.43 134.59 85.19
C GLN A 384 10.61 133.71 85.66
N ARG A 385 11.58 134.26 86.40
CA ARG A 385 12.75 133.47 86.84
C ARG A 385 12.44 132.46 87.94
N VAL A 386 11.42 132.72 88.76
CA VAL A 386 11.02 131.84 89.86
C VAL A 386 10.09 130.72 89.38
N THR A 387 9.29 130.97 88.34
CA THR A 387 8.42 129.94 87.72
C THR A 387 9.19 128.93 86.89
N GLU A 388 10.31 129.30 86.27
CA GLU A 388 11.11 128.36 85.46
C GLU A 388 11.86 127.32 86.32
N THR A 389 12.32 127.67 87.52
CA THR A 389 12.99 126.70 88.41
C THR A 389 12.04 125.62 88.93
N HIS A 390 10.76 125.95 89.15
CA HIS A 390 9.75 124.96 89.56
C HIS A 390 9.22 124.10 88.41
N ARG A 391 9.24 124.59 87.16
CA ARG A 391 8.87 123.78 85.98
C ARG A 391 9.84 122.64 85.70
N ILE A 392 11.14 122.89 85.87
CA ILE A 392 12.19 121.89 85.57
C ILE A 392 12.09 120.68 86.51
N GLU A 393 11.74 120.88 87.78
CA GLU A 393 11.57 119.77 88.73
C GLU A 393 10.30 118.94 88.44
N THR A 394 9.21 119.58 88.01
CA THR A 394 7.99 118.86 87.62
C THR A 394 8.16 118.05 86.33
N ASP A 395 8.83 118.61 85.32
CA ASP A 395 9.01 117.95 84.03
C ASP A 395 9.86 116.66 84.16
N LYS A 396 10.88 116.68 85.03
CA LYS A 396 11.73 115.50 85.29
C LYS A 396 10.96 114.33 85.90
N THR A 397 9.94 114.60 86.72
CA THR A 397 9.10 113.56 87.32
C THR A 397 8.09 112.96 86.34
N ILE A 398 7.59 113.78 85.41
CA ILE A 398 6.66 113.35 84.36
C ILE A 398 7.38 112.46 83.34
N GLU A 399 8.63 112.78 82.99
CA GLU A 399 9.44 111.99 82.05
C GLU A 399 9.72 110.56 82.56
N LEU A 400 10.05 110.41 83.85
CA LEU A 400 10.31 109.10 84.45
C LEU A 400 9.05 108.20 84.48
N LEU A 401 7.88 108.79 84.72
CA LEU A 401 6.60 108.06 84.70
C LEU A 401 6.17 107.68 83.26
N ALA A 402 6.46 108.51 82.26
CA ALA A 402 6.17 108.23 80.86
C ALA A 402 7.01 107.06 80.31
N VAL A 403 8.28 106.94 80.72
CA VAL A 403 9.15 105.83 80.32
C VAL A 403 8.68 104.51 80.95
N ALA A 404 8.25 104.52 82.22
CA ALA A 404 7.72 103.31 82.87
C ALA A 404 6.46 102.78 82.18
N LYS A 405 5.50 103.67 81.88
CA LYS A 405 4.23 103.31 81.22
C LYS A 405 4.42 102.86 79.77
N SER A 406 5.38 103.44 79.04
CA SER A 406 5.68 103.02 77.66
C SER A 406 6.33 101.63 77.59
N LYS A 407 7.13 101.25 78.60
CA LYS A 407 7.73 99.91 78.68
C LYS A 407 6.68 98.82 78.93
N GLU A 408 5.66 99.10 79.74
CA GLU A 408 4.58 98.17 80.05
C GLU A 408 3.68 97.90 78.83
N VAL A 409 3.33 98.94 78.08
CA VAL A 409 2.55 98.82 76.82
C VAL A 409 3.30 98.03 75.75
N ARG A 410 4.64 98.16 75.70
CA ARG A 410 5.45 97.41 74.72
C ARG A 410 5.44 95.92 75.01
N ILE A 411 5.53 95.53 76.28
CA ILE A 411 5.50 94.13 76.71
C ILE A 411 4.10 93.51 76.47
N SER A 412 3.02 94.26 76.71
CA SER A 412 1.66 93.76 76.44
C SER A 412 1.39 93.55 74.94
N ASN A 413 1.91 94.42 74.08
CA ASN A 413 1.74 94.29 72.64
C ASN A 413 2.55 93.12 72.07
N GLU A 414 3.78 92.92 72.55
CA GLU A 414 4.64 91.81 72.12
C GLU A 414 4.07 90.44 72.52
N LEU A 415 3.44 90.34 73.70
CA LEU A 415 2.71 89.13 74.12
C LEU A 415 1.46 88.88 73.27
N ALA A 416 0.69 89.91 72.92
CA ALA A 416 -0.50 89.78 72.08
C ALA A 416 -0.15 89.36 70.64
N GLU A 417 0.95 89.86 70.08
CA GLU A 417 1.44 89.46 68.76
C GLU A 417 1.92 88.00 68.76
N ALA A 418 2.65 87.57 69.79
CA ALA A 418 3.10 86.18 69.92
C ALA A 418 1.95 85.16 70.02
N ASP A 419 0.85 85.52 70.70
CA ASP A 419 -0.33 84.65 70.80
C ASP A 419 -1.10 84.56 69.47
N GLN A 420 -1.15 85.65 68.69
CA GLN A 420 -1.74 85.62 67.34
C GLN A 420 -0.92 84.78 66.36
N GLU A 421 0.41 84.82 66.44
CA GLU A 421 1.28 84.00 65.59
C GLU A 421 1.13 82.51 65.89
N LYS A 422 1.06 82.13 67.18
CA LYS A 422 0.78 80.74 67.58
C LYS A 422 -0.56 80.25 67.04
N ALA A 423 -1.61 81.05 67.14
CA ALA A 423 -2.93 80.69 66.61
C ALA A 423 -2.94 80.53 65.06
N ARG A 424 -2.15 81.33 64.34
CA ARG A 424 -1.99 81.22 62.88
C ARG A 424 -1.22 79.96 62.48
N LEU A 425 -0.16 79.62 63.22
CA LEU A 425 0.62 78.40 62.99
C LEU A 425 -0.20 77.14 63.26
N GLN A 426 -1.00 77.13 64.34
CA GLN A 426 -1.89 76.02 64.67
C GLN A 426 -2.90 75.76 63.53
N LYS A 427 -3.56 76.82 63.03
CA LYS A 427 -4.49 76.70 61.90
C LYS A 427 -3.84 76.20 60.61
N ARG A 428 -2.60 76.61 60.31
CA ARG A 428 -1.86 76.09 59.15
C ARG A 428 -1.55 74.60 59.31
N TYR A 429 -1.09 74.21 60.49
CA TYR A 429 -0.80 72.82 60.81
C TYR A 429 -2.04 71.93 60.67
N ASP A 430 -3.20 72.37 61.18
CA ASP A 430 -4.45 71.62 61.07
C ASP A 430 -4.90 71.43 59.61
N VAL A 431 -4.73 72.46 58.76
CA VAL A 431 -5.04 72.37 57.32
C VAL A 431 -4.07 71.44 56.59
N ASP A 432 -2.80 71.45 56.95
CA ASP A 432 -1.80 70.58 56.34
C ASP A 432 -2.01 69.10 56.73
N VAL A 433 -2.46 68.83 57.96
CA VAL A 433 -2.84 67.48 58.41
C VAL A 433 -4.08 66.96 57.66
N GLU A 434 -5.10 67.79 57.47
CA GLU A 434 -6.30 67.43 56.69
C GLU A 434 -5.94 67.13 55.22
N ARG A 435 -5.06 67.92 54.60
CA ARG A 435 -4.59 67.68 53.23
C ARG A 435 -3.86 66.35 53.09
N LEU A 436 -2.95 66.05 54.00
CA LEU A 436 -2.22 64.77 54.00
C LEU A 436 -3.18 63.58 54.12
N ARG A 437 -4.22 63.69 54.95
CA ARG A 437 -5.23 62.63 55.10
C ARG A 437 -6.03 62.37 53.82
N VAL A 438 -6.42 63.44 53.13
CA VAL A 438 -7.14 63.34 51.84
C VAL A 438 -6.23 62.76 50.75
N ASP A 439 -4.96 63.17 50.71
CA ASP A 439 -3.99 62.65 49.75
C ASP A 439 -3.73 61.15 49.99
N GLU A 440 -3.63 60.71 51.26
CA GLU A 440 -3.52 59.29 51.61
C GLU A 440 -4.76 58.47 51.18
N GLU A 441 -5.97 58.99 51.37
CA GLU A 441 -7.21 58.34 50.94
C GLU A 441 -7.30 58.22 49.40
N ILE A 442 -6.90 59.25 48.65
CA ILE A 442 -6.85 59.22 47.18
C ILE A 442 -5.87 58.16 46.69
N VAL A 443 -4.68 58.09 47.29
CA VAL A 443 -3.66 57.09 46.93
C VAL A 443 -4.17 55.67 47.20
N GLN A 444 -4.88 55.43 48.30
CA GLN A 444 -5.48 54.12 48.57
C GLN A 444 -6.55 53.74 47.54
N LEU A 445 -7.43 54.67 47.18
CA LEU A 445 -8.45 54.45 46.14
C LEU A 445 -7.82 54.17 44.77
N GLU A 446 -6.74 54.87 44.41
CA GLU A 446 -5.99 54.64 43.16
C GLU A 446 -5.37 53.24 43.12
N ILE A 447 -4.79 52.79 44.25
CA ILE A 447 -4.21 51.44 44.37
C ILE A 447 -5.28 50.37 44.23
N GLU A 448 -6.42 50.50 44.93
CA GLU A 448 -7.53 49.55 44.84
C GLU A 448 -8.13 49.49 43.42
N LYS A 449 -8.29 50.64 42.78
CA LYS A 449 -8.77 50.74 41.40
C LYS A 449 -7.81 50.03 40.45
N ASN A 450 -6.51 50.26 40.58
CA ASN A 450 -5.49 49.62 39.74
C ASN A 450 -5.41 48.11 39.99
N GLN A 451 -5.58 47.65 41.23
CA GLN A 451 -5.67 46.22 41.55
C GLN A 451 -6.91 45.57 40.93
N LYS A 452 -8.07 46.23 40.99
CA LYS A 452 -9.31 45.75 40.35
C LYS A 452 -9.18 45.69 38.82
N ILE A 453 -8.55 46.68 38.19
CA ILE A 453 -8.29 46.69 36.75
C ILE A 453 -7.36 45.52 36.38
N LYS A 454 -6.24 45.32 37.09
CA LYS A 454 -5.34 44.19 36.83
C LYS A 454 -6.02 42.83 37.03
N LEU A 455 -6.89 42.69 38.03
CA LEU A 455 -7.66 41.47 38.25
C LEU A 455 -8.72 41.25 37.16
N ALA A 456 -9.31 42.31 36.61
CA ALA A 456 -10.24 42.22 35.49
C ALA A 456 -9.51 41.88 34.18
N GLU A 457 -8.36 42.51 33.92
CA GLU A 457 -7.52 42.23 32.74
C GLU A 457 -7.01 40.78 32.75
N THR A 458 -6.56 40.28 33.91
CA THR A 458 -6.11 38.88 34.03
C THR A 458 -7.23 37.89 33.83
N LYS A 459 -8.43 38.16 34.36
CA LYS A 459 -9.62 37.32 34.11
C LYS A 459 -10.05 37.33 32.65
N ALA A 460 -10.13 38.52 32.04
CA ALA A 460 -10.46 38.64 30.62
C ALA A 460 -9.42 37.95 29.73
N PHE A 461 -8.13 38.02 30.08
CA PHE A 461 -7.07 37.32 29.37
C PHE A 461 -7.20 35.80 29.51
N GLN A 462 -7.53 35.28 30.70
CA GLN A 462 -7.79 33.86 30.93
C GLN A 462 -9.01 33.38 30.13
N GLU A 463 -10.12 34.13 30.13
CA GLU A 463 -11.31 33.80 29.35
C GLU A 463 -11.06 33.78 27.84
N ILE A 464 -10.26 34.72 27.32
CA ILE A 464 -9.86 34.74 25.90
C ILE A 464 -8.96 33.54 25.58
N GLN A 465 -8.04 33.17 26.48
CA GLN A 465 -7.20 31.98 26.28
C GLN A 465 -8.03 30.70 26.31
N ASP A 466 -8.93 30.55 27.28
CA ASP A 466 -9.80 29.38 27.40
C ASP A 466 -10.72 29.25 26.18
N ALA A 467 -11.34 30.35 25.73
CA ALA A 467 -12.13 30.39 24.51
C ALA A 467 -11.31 30.05 23.27
N SER A 468 -10.05 30.52 23.18
CA SER A 468 -9.15 30.18 22.08
C SER A 468 -8.74 28.70 22.12
N ILE A 469 -8.54 28.12 23.30
CA ILE A 469 -8.21 26.69 23.47
C ILE A 469 -9.41 25.83 23.06
N GLU A 470 -10.63 26.19 23.47
CA GLU A 470 -11.84 25.48 23.08
C GLU A 470 -12.09 25.56 21.57
N ALA A 471 -11.90 26.74 20.95
CA ALA A 471 -12.01 26.91 19.51
C ALA A 471 -10.97 26.07 18.75
N ASN A 472 -9.71 26.07 19.21
CA ASN A 472 -8.66 25.24 18.60
C ASN A 472 -8.96 23.74 18.76
N ARG A 473 -9.47 23.31 19.92
CA ARG A 473 -9.89 21.93 20.16
C ARG A 473 -11.02 21.50 19.21
N GLN A 474 -12.01 22.37 18.97
CA GLN A 474 -13.08 22.10 18.01
C GLN A 474 -12.57 22.02 16.57
N ILE A 475 -11.64 22.89 16.18
CA ILE A 475 -10.99 22.84 14.86
C ILE A 475 -10.22 21.53 14.68
N ASP A 476 -9.50 21.09 15.72
CA ASP A 476 -8.76 19.83 15.67
C ASP A 476 -9.68 18.61 15.63
N GLU A 477 -10.78 18.60 16.40
CA GLU A 477 -11.81 17.56 16.33
C GLU A 477 -12.44 17.48 14.91
N LEU A 478 -12.75 18.63 14.30
CA LEU A 478 -13.26 18.70 12.93
C LEU A 478 -12.22 18.25 11.90
N ARG A 479 -10.94 18.61 12.06
CA ARG A 479 -9.83 18.14 11.21
C ARG A 479 -9.64 16.64 11.30
N ILE A 480 -9.67 16.08 12.50
CA ILE A 480 -9.55 14.63 12.72
C ILE A 480 -10.75 13.91 12.11
N ALA A 481 -11.97 14.44 12.26
CA ALA A 481 -13.16 13.88 11.65
C ALA A 481 -13.09 13.92 10.11
N ALA A 482 -12.68 15.05 9.53
CA ALA A 482 -12.49 15.20 8.09
C ALA A 482 -11.42 14.24 7.56
N ARG A 483 -10.29 14.11 8.26
CA ARG A 483 -9.22 13.18 7.88
C ARG A 483 -9.69 11.73 7.92
N LYS A 484 -10.40 11.31 8.97
CA LYS A 484 -11.01 9.97 9.05
C LYS A 484 -12.00 9.70 7.92
N PHE A 485 -12.72 10.73 7.45
CA PHE A 485 -13.61 10.61 6.30
C PHE A 485 -12.82 10.40 5.01
N VAL A 486 -11.79 11.22 4.75
CA VAL A 486 -10.92 11.08 3.58
C VAL A 486 -10.23 9.71 3.58
N ASP A 487 -9.65 9.29 4.69
CA ASP A 487 -8.99 7.98 4.81
C ASP A 487 -9.97 6.83 4.53
N LYS A 488 -11.23 6.92 5.01
CA LYS A 488 -12.28 5.93 4.68
C LYS A 488 -12.61 5.90 3.20
N TYR A 489 -12.71 7.06 2.56
CA TYR A 489 -12.98 7.16 1.13
C TYR A 489 -11.81 6.61 0.29
N GLU A 490 -10.57 6.92 0.65
CA GLU A 490 -9.38 6.37 -0.02
C GLU A 490 -9.31 4.84 0.12
N ILE A 491 -9.57 4.31 1.31
CA ILE A 491 -9.60 2.85 1.55
C ILE A 491 -10.72 2.19 0.74
N GLN A 492 -11.89 2.82 0.62
CA GLN A 492 -12.98 2.31 -0.23
C GLN A 492 -12.59 2.30 -1.71
N GLN A 493 -11.97 3.38 -2.19
CA GLN A 493 -11.51 3.47 -3.58
C GLN A 493 -10.42 2.45 -3.89
N GLN A 494 -9.45 2.26 -2.98
CA GLN A 494 -8.43 1.22 -3.11
C GLN A 494 -9.05 -0.18 -3.15
N LYS A 495 -10.04 -0.45 -2.29
CA LYS A 495 -10.76 -1.73 -2.32
C LYS A 495 -11.49 -1.96 -3.64
N GLU A 496 -12.15 -0.94 -4.19
CA GLU A 496 -12.82 -1.07 -5.49
C GLU A 496 -11.82 -1.38 -6.61
N VAL A 497 -10.68 -0.67 -6.66
CA VAL A 497 -9.62 -0.95 -7.63
C VAL A 497 -9.08 -2.37 -7.47
N GLU A 498 -8.83 -2.81 -6.22
CA GLU A 498 -8.33 -4.16 -5.95
C GLU A 498 -9.34 -5.26 -6.30
N ILE A 499 -10.65 -4.99 -6.16
CA ILE A 499 -11.72 -5.89 -6.61
C ILE A 499 -11.72 -5.97 -8.14
N VAL A 500 -11.63 -4.85 -8.84
CA VAL A 500 -11.58 -4.81 -10.31
C VAL A 500 -10.35 -5.55 -10.85
N ASP A 501 -9.19 -5.39 -10.22
CA ASP A 501 -7.97 -6.11 -10.59
C ASP A 501 -8.09 -7.62 -10.35
N LYS A 502 -8.70 -8.03 -9.23
CA LYS A 502 -8.99 -9.45 -8.94
C LYS A 502 -9.99 -10.04 -9.92
N GLU A 503 -11.05 -9.31 -10.28
CA GLU A 503 -12.01 -9.73 -11.30
C GLU A 503 -11.35 -9.88 -12.68
N ARG A 504 -10.45 -8.96 -13.04
CA ARG A 504 -9.66 -9.06 -14.27
C ARG A 504 -8.74 -10.28 -14.27
N LEU A 505 -8.08 -10.56 -13.15
CA LEU A 505 -7.27 -11.76 -12.97
C LEU A 505 -8.10 -13.04 -13.10
N ILE A 506 -9.27 -13.10 -12.46
CA ILE A 506 -10.20 -14.23 -12.59
C ILE A 506 -10.64 -14.40 -14.05
N ALA A 507 -10.96 -13.31 -14.76
CA ALA A 507 -11.35 -13.38 -16.17
C ALA A 507 -10.21 -13.90 -17.06
N VAL A 508 -8.96 -13.47 -16.84
CA VAL A 508 -7.79 -13.97 -17.57
C VAL A 508 -7.53 -15.44 -17.25
N ILE A 509 -7.64 -15.84 -15.98
CA ILE A 509 -7.46 -17.23 -15.56
C ILE A 509 -8.55 -18.12 -16.19
N ASN A 510 -9.82 -17.71 -16.15
CA ASN A 510 -10.91 -18.45 -16.78
C ASN A 510 -10.71 -18.59 -18.29
N LYS A 511 -10.28 -17.51 -18.97
CA LYS A 511 -9.94 -17.57 -20.40
C LYS A 511 -8.76 -18.52 -20.67
N SER A 512 -7.75 -18.54 -19.80
CA SER A 512 -6.63 -19.48 -19.93
C SER A 512 -7.04 -20.94 -19.68
N ILE A 513 -8.01 -21.16 -18.79
CA ILE A 513 -8.61 -22.48 -18.53
C ILE A 513 -9.42 -22.92 -19.74
N GLU A 514 -10.24 -22.05 -20.33
CA GLU A 514 -10.98 -22.33 -21.57
C GLU A 514 -10.05 -22.67 -22.74
N GLU A 515 -8.97 -21.91 -22.92
CA GLU A 515 -7.95 -22.18 -23.95
C GLU A 515 -7.22 -23.52 -23.69
N ALA A 516 -6.98 -23.87 -22.42
CA ALA A 516 -6.41 -25.17 -22.06
C ALA A 516 -7.37 -26.32 -22.33
N TYR A 517 -8.66 -26.18 -21.98
CA TYR A 517 -9.70 -27.17 -22.29
C TYR A 517 -9.86 -27.39 -23.80
N ALA A 518 -9.89 -26.31 -24.59
CA ALA A 518 -9.96 -26.40 -26.05
C ALA A 518 -8.72 -27.09 -26.65
N LYS A 519 -7.52 -26.86 -26.08
CA LYS A 519 -6.29 -27.55 -26.49
C LYS A 519 -6.31 -29.04 -26.11
N THR A 520 -6.84 -29.39 -24.94
CA THR A 520 -6.99 -30.80 -24.55
C THR A 520 -8.01 -31.53 -25.41
N GLU A 521 -9.12 -30.90 -25.76
CA GLU A 521 -10.15 -31.47 -26.64
C GLU A 521 -9.61 -31.66 -28.07
N ALA A 522 -8.85 -30.69 -28.59
CA ALA A 522 -8.16 -30.82 -29.86
C ALA A 522 -7.10 -31.94 -29.84
N ALA A 523 -6.36 -32.11 -28.74
CA ALA A 523 -5.40 -33.19 -28.58
C ALA A 523 -6.08 -34.58 -28.47
N GLU A 524 -7.22 -34.68 -27.79
CA GLU A 524 -8.03 -35.91 -27.74
C GLU A 524 -8.61 -36.27 -29.11
N ALA A 525 -9.05 -35.29 -29.89
CA ALA A 525 -9.52 -35.49 -31.25
C ALA A 525 -8.40 -35.99 -32.17
N LEU A 526 -7.19 -35.42 -32.07
CA LEU A 526 -6.00 -35.88 -32.79
C LEU A 526 -5.60 -37.30 -32.36
N LYS A 527 -5.64 -37.61 -31.06
CA LYS A 527 -5.35 -38.96 -30.55
C LYS A 527 -6.31 -40.00 -31.14
N LYS A 528 -7.62 -39.70 -31.20
CA LYS A 528 -8.61 -40.58 -31.85
C LYS A 528 -8.37 -40.75 -33.34
N GLN A 529 -7.92 -39.70 -34.04
CA GLN A 529 -7.57 -39.78 -35.46
C GLN A 529 -6.34 -40.68 -35.68
N VAL A 530 -5.30 -40.52 -34.88
CA VAL A 530 -4.10 -41.37 -34.94
C VAL A 530 -4.43 -42.83 -34.60
N GLU A 531 -5.28 -43.08 -33.60
CA GLU A 531 -5.74 -44.42 -33.24
C GLU A 531 -6.52 -45.10 -34.40
N GLN A 532 -7.34 -44.34 -35.14
CA GLN A 532 -8.01 -44.84 -36.33
C GLN A 532 -7.03 -45.10 -37.49
N GLU A 533 -6.02 -44.24 -37.69
CA GLU A 533 -4.98 -44.46 -38.69
C GLU A 533 -4.10 -45.68 -38.37
N GLU A 534 -3.75 -45.89 -37.10
CA GLU A 534 -3.02 -47.09 -36.64
C GLU A 534 -3.86 -48.37 -36.80
N GLN A 535 -5.17 -48.32 -36.55
CA GLN A 535 -6.07 -49.46 -36.82
C GLN A 535 -6.15 -49.78 -38.32
N VAL A 536 -6.19 -48.78 -39.19
CA VAL A 536 -6.18 -48.99 -40.65
C VAL A 536 -4.85 -49.58 -41.12
N ASN A 537 -3.72 -49.08 -40.59
CA ASN A 537 -2.41 -49.63 -40.92
C ASN A 537 -2.23 -51.06 -40.38
N SER A 538 -2.69 -51.33 -39.16
CA SER A 538 -2.63 -52.68 -38.57
C SER A 538 -3.47 -53.68 -39.37
N ALA A 539 -4.68 -53.31 -39.79
CA ALA A 539 -5.51 -54.15 -40.67
C ALA A 539 -4.86 -54.40 -42.03
N ARG A 540 -4.16 -53.39 -42.58
CA ARG A 540 -3.42 -53.51 -43.84
C ARG A 540 -2.19 -54.43 -43.71
N GLU A 541 -1.47 -54.35 -42.60
CA GLU A 541 -0.33 -55.22 -42.31
C GLU A 541 -0.76 -56.67 -42.04
N GLU A 542 -1.88 -56.88 -41.34
CA GLU A 542 -2.47 -58.20 -41.13
C GLU A 542 -2.89 -58.83 -42.47
N GLU A 543 -3.53 -58.08 -43.37
CA GLU A 543 -3.91 -58.58 -44.70
C GLU A 543 -2.68 -58.94 -45.55
N VAL A 544 -1.61 -58.16 -45.47
CA VAL A 544 -0.33 -58.46 -46.14
C VAL A 544 0.31 -59.73 -45.56
N ALA A 545 0.28 -59.91 -44.23
CA ALA A 545 0.81 -61.10 -43.56
C ALA A 545 0.00 -62.37 -43.88
N GLU A 546 -1.33 -62.28 -43.91
CA GLU A 546 -2.20 -63.39 -44.33
C GLU A 546 -1.97 -63.77 -45.79
N ARG A 547 -1.74 -62.79 -46.67
CA ARG A 547 -1.41 -63.02 -48.07
C ARG A 547 -0.08 -63.75 -48.23
N ILE A 548 0.94 -63.38 -47.45
CA ILE A 548 2.24 -64.05 -47.42
C ILE A 548 2.09 -65.50 -46.93
N LYS A 549 1.39 -65.73 -45.81
CA LYS A 549 1.09 -67.09 -45.31
C LYS A 549 0.37 -67.94 -46.35
N ARG A 550 -0.58 -67.36 -47.08
CA ARG A 550 -1.33 -68.07 -48.14
C ARG A 550 -0.42 -68.46 -49.32
N ILE A 551 0.50 -67.57 -49.71
CA ILE A 551 1.51 -67.85 -50.75
C ILE A 551 2.46 -68.97 -50.29
N GLU A 552 2.90 -68.95 -49.03
CA GLU A 552 3.79 -69.97 -48.45
C GLU A 552 3.12 -71.35 -48.34
N LEU A 553 1.83 -71.40 -47.97
CA LEU A 553 1.02 -72.63 -47.99
C LEU A 553 0.90 -73.22 -49.40
N ILE A 554 0.67 -72.37 -50.41
CA ILE A 554 0.59 -72.79 -51.82
C ILE A 554 1.95 -73.34 -52.27
N GLN A 555 3.05 -72.65 -51.96
CA GLN A 555 4.39 -73.13 -52.31
C GLN A 555 4.78 -74.43 -51.60
N SER A 556 4.36 -74.60 -50.34
CA SER A 556 4.55 -75.83 -49.56
C SER A 556 3.76 -77.00 -50.18
N SER A 557 2.47 -76.80 -50.50
CA SER A 557 1.64 -77.82 -51.15
C SER A 557 2.21 -78.24 -52.52
N SER A 558 2.69 -77.28 -53.31
CA SER A 558 3.33 -77.56 -54.61
C SER A 558 4.66 -78.30 -54.50
N ARG A 559 5.39 -78.17 -53.37
CA ARG A 559 6.60 -78.96 -53.11
C ARG A 559 6.26 -80.39 -52.70
N ILE A 560 5.27 -80.55 -51.82
CA ILE A 560 4.79 -81.88 -51.38
C ILE A 560 4.26 -82.69 -52.56
N GLU A 561 3.51 -82.09 -53.49
CA GLU A 561 3.01 -82.80 -54.68
C GLU A 561 4.13 -83.28 -55.61
N ARG A 562 5.20 -82.48 -55.79
CA ARG A 562 6.35 -82.88 -56.60
C ARG A 562 7.15 -84.01 -55.96
N ASP A 563 7.36 -83.93 -54.65
CA ASP A 563 8.08 -84.97 -53.90
C ASP A 563 7.25 -86.27 -53.85
N ALA A 564 5.93 -86.18 -53.67
CA ALA A 564 5.03 -87.33 -53.75
C ALA A 564 5.05 -87.99 -55.14
N GLN A 565 5.01 -87.22 -56.23
CA GLN A 565 5.14 -87.76 -57.58
C GLN A 565 6.49 -88.45 -57.82
N ARG A 566 7.59 -87.92 -57.27
CA ARG A 566 8.93 -88.53 -57.38
C ARG A 566 9.03 -89.86 -56.61
N VAL A 567 8.37 -89.96 -55.46
CA VAL A 567 8.29 -91.21 -54.69
C VAL A 567 7.41 -92.24 -55.39
N VAL A 568 6.27 -91.82 -55.95
CA VAL A 568 5.39 -92.74 -56.72
C VAL A 568 6.06 -93.24 -57.99
N SER A 569 6.81 -92.39 -58.71
CA SER A 569 7.52 -92.83 -59.93
C SER A 569 8.68 -93.77 -59.62
N SER A 570 9.44 -93.52 -58.56
CA SER A 570 10.50 -94.43 -58.10
C SER A 570 9.95 -95.77 -57.60
N ALA A 571 8.85 -95.75 -56.83
CA ALA A 571 8.19 -96.98 -56.37
C ALA A 571 7.61 -97.83 -57.52
N LYS A 572 7.11 -97.20 -58.60
CA LYS A 572 6.66 -97.92 -59.81
C LYS A 572 7.84 -98.57 -60.54
N ALA A 573 8.96 -97.87 -60.69
CA ALA A 573 10.16 -98.42 -61.32
C ALA A 573 10.75 -99.61 -60.54
N GLU A 574 10.71 -99.56 -59.21
CA GLU A 574 11.20 -100.64 -58.34
C GLU A 574 10.28 -101.87 -58.35
N LYS A 575 8.96 -101.66 -58.44
CA LYS A 575 7.97 -102.73 -58.62
C LYS A 575 8.16 -103.47 -59.96
N GLU A 576 8.35 -102.74 -61.06
CA GLU A 576 8.58 -103.36 -62.38
C GLU A 576 9.91 -104.14 -62.41
N ALA A 577 10.96 -103.63 -61.77
CA ALA A 577 12.24 -104.33 -61.67
C ALA A 577 12.16 -105.62 -60.82
N THR A 578 11.32 -105.65 -59.79
CA THR A 578 11.11 -106.84 -58.96
C THR A 578 10.22 -107.89 -59.63
N GLU A 579 9.18 -107.48 -60.37
CA GLU A 579 8.36 -108.40 -61.17
C GLU A 579 9.17 -109.10 -62.26
N LEU A 580 10.08 -108.38 -62.94
CA LEU A 580 10.98 -108.97 -63.94
C LEU A 580 11.98 -109.97 -63.32
N ARG A 581 12.49 -109.69 -62.11
CA ARG A 581 13.34 -110.63 -61.37
C ARG A 581 12.58 -111.89 -60.96
N ALA A 582 11.35 -111.75 -60.47
CA ALA A 582 10.50 -112.88 -60.11
C ALA A 582 10.17 -113.77 -61.32
N GLN A 583 9.92 -113.17 -62.49
CA GLN A 583 9.71 -113.94 -63.73
C GLN A 583 10.96 -114.71 -64.17
N ALA A 584 12.15 -114.14 -64.00
CA ALA A 584 13.41 -114.83 -64.29
C ALA A 584 13.63 -116.03 -63.35
N GLU A 585 13.33 -115.87 -62.06
CA GLU A 585 13.46 -116.93 -61.05
C GLU A 585 12.46 -118.08 -61.26
N ILE A 586 11.21 -117.76 -61.65
CA ILE A 586 10.21 -118.78 -62.04
C ILE A 586 10.68 -119.57 -63.27
N ALA A 587 11.27 -118.90 -64.26
CA ALA A 587 11.81 -119.58 -65.44
C ALA A 587 12.98 -120.52 -65.10
N GLU A 588 13.84 -120.13 -64.15
CA GLU A 588 14.96 -120.96 -63.68
C GLU A 588 14.49 -122.17 -62.85
N SER A 589 13.49 -121.98 -61.98
CA SER A 589 12.87 -123.07 -61.22
C SER A 589 12.21 -124.10 -62.13
N ASN A 590 11.48 -123.67 -63.17
CA ASN A 590 10.88 -124.57 -64.15
C ASN A 590 11.94 -125.37 -64.94
N ALA A 591 13.10 -124.75 -65.23
CA ALA A 591 14.21 -125.44 -65.88
C ALA A 591 14.87 -126.48 -64.95
N ALA A 592 14.96 -126.19 -63.65
CA ALA A 592 15.46 -127.12 -62.64
C ALA A 592 14.53 -128.33 -62.43
N GLU A 593 13.21 -128.11 -62.42
CA GLU A 593 12.22 -129.19 -62.28
C GLU A 593 12.34 -130.22 -63.42
N ILE A 594 12.51 -129.75 -64.66
CA ILE A 594 12.70 -130.63 -65.82
C ILE A 594 14.00 -131.44 -65.70
N ARG A 595 15.09 -130.84 -65.16
CA ARG A 595 16.36 -131.55 -64.94
C ARG A 595 16.21 -132.64 -63.89
N TYR A 596 15.65 -132.31 -62.73
CA TYR A 596 15.45 -133.29 -61.66
C TYR A 596 14.49 -134.43 -62.05
N ALA A 597 13.45 -134.13 -62.85
CA ALA A 597 12.56 -135.17 -63.37
C ALA A 597 13.28 -136.18 -64.27
N LYS A 598 14.22 -135.71 -65.11
CA LYS A 598 15.04 -136.60 -65.95
C LYS A 598 16.04 -137.42 -65.13
N ASP A 599 16.69 -136.81 -64.15
CA ASP A 599 17.64 -137.50 -63.28
C ASP A 599 16.95 -138.57 -62.41
N ALA A 600 15.76 -138.25 -61.88
CA ALA A 600 14.94 -139.19 -61.11
C ALA A 600 14.45 -140.38 -61.96
N ALA A 601 14.09 -140.13 -63.23
CA ALA A 601 13.76 -141.20 -64.17
C ALA A 601 14.98 -142.13 -64.42
N GLY A 602 16.18 -141.57 -64.56
CA GLY A 602 17.42 -142.34 -64.69
C GLY A 602 17.72 -143.23 -63.48
N GLN A 603 17.58 -142.69 -62.26
CA GLN A 603 17.79 -143.45 -61.03
C GLN A 603 16.79 -144.59 -60.83
N ARG A 604 15.52 -144.41 -61.24
CA ARG A 604 14.53 -145.50 -61.18
C ARG A 604 14.92 -146.68 -62.08
N MET A 605 15.43 -146.41 -63.28
CA MET A 605 15.89 -147.46 -64.18
C MET A 605 17.10 -148.22 -63.62
N LEU A 606 18.00 -147.54 -62.91
CA LEU A 606 19.12 -148.17 -62.18
C LEU A 606 18.61 -149.07 -61.04
N ASN A 607 17.68 -148.59 -60.22
CA ASN A 607 17.14 -149.36 -59.09
C ASN A 607 16.33 -150.58 -59.55
N GLU A 608 15.55 -150.46 -60.63
CA GLU A 608 14.87 -151.61 -61.25
C GLU A 608 15.89 -152.63 -61.75
N SER A 609 17.01 -152.18 -62.33
CA SER A 609 18.10 -153.07 -62.74
C SER A 609 18.74 -153.78 -61.54
N GLU A 610 18.96 -153.08 -60.42
CA GLU A 610 19.52 -153.69 -59.20
C GLU A 610 18.58 -154.73 -58.56
N ASN A 611 17.27 -154.51 -58.59
CA ASN A 611 16.29 -155.45 -58.06
C ASN A 611 16.17 -156.76 -58.86
N THR A 612 16.61 -156.79 -60.12
CA THR A 612 16.65 -158.02 -60.93
C THR A 612 17.85 -158.93 -60.61
N ARG A 613 18.81 -158.51 -59.77
CA ARG A 613 19.95 -159.35 -59.39
C ARG A 613 19.53 -160.53 -58.49
N SER A 614 20.10 -161.70 -58.76
CA SER A 614 19.84 -162.91 -57.98
C SER A 614 20.28 -162.77 -56.51
N ASP A 615 19.60 -163.48 -55.60
CA ASP A 615 19.85 -163.42 -54.15
C ASP A 615 21.30 -163.70 -53.73
N ALA A 616 22.00 -164.56 -54.48
CA ALA A 616 23.40 -164.83 -54.24
C ALA A 616 24.28 -163.58 -54.47
N SER A 617 23.95 -162.76 -55.47
CA SER A 617 24.69 -161.54 -55.79
C SER A 617 24.43 -160.43 -54.77
N ARG A 618 23.20 -160.32 -54.23
CA ARG A 618 22.86 -159.38 -53.14
C ARG A 618 23.68 -159.65 -51.87
N ARG A 619 23.86 -160.92 -51.49
CA ARG A 619 24.70 -161.27 -50.33
C ARG A 619 26.16 -160.89 -50.53
N SER A 620 26.71 -161.15 -51.73
CA SER A 620 28.10 -160.79 -52.04
C SER A 620 28.33 -159.28 -51.97
N ALA A 621 27.39 -158.48 -52.49
CA ALA A 621 27.49 -157.02 -52.42
C ALA A 621 27.40 -156.48 -50.98
N ILE A 622 26.58 -157.09 -50.12
CA ILE A 622 26.54 -156.76 -48.68
C ILE A 622 27.89 -157.07 -48.02
N TYR A 623 28.49 -158.23 -48.32
CA TYR A 623 29.81 -158.56 -47.76
C TYR A 623 30.91 -157.62 -48.28
N GLU A 624 30.88 -157.22 -49.55
CA GLU A 624 31.84 -156.26 -50.10
C GLU A 624 31.72 -154.88 -49.42
N ASN A 625 30.50 -154.39 -49.23
CA ASN A 625 30.25 -153.13 -48.51
C ASN A 625 30.61 -153.20 -47.02
N LEU A 626 30.48 -154.38 -46.39
CA LEU A 626 30.91 -154.60 -45.01
C LEU A 626 32.44 -154.62 -44.91
N VAL A 627 33.13 -155.25 -45.86
CA VAL A 627 34.59 -155.34 -45.89
C VAL A 627 35.23 -153.98 -46.22
N SER A 628 34.64 -153.17 -47.10
CA SER A 628 35.20 -151.85 -47.42
C SER A 628 35.10 -150.85 -46.26
N ASN A 629 34.07 -150.98 -45.41
CA ASN A 629 33.85 -150.11 -44.24
C ASN A 629 34.47 -150.64 -42.93
N LEU A 630 35.05 -151.84 -42.91
CA LEU A 630 35.75 -152.36 -41.72
C LEU A 630 36.90 -151.44 -41.23
N PRO A 631 37.73 -150.83 -42.10
CA PRO A 631 38.81 -149.93 -41.67
C PRO A 631 38.34 -148.65 -40.97
N SER A 632 37.18 -148.08 -41.34
CA SER A 632 36.65 -146.90 -40.66
C SER A 632 36.14 -147.25 -39.26
N ILE A 633 35.48 -148.41 -39.11
CA ILE A 633 35.00 -148.90 -37.80
C ILE A 633 36.16 -149.13 -36.82
N ILE A 634 37.27 -149.72 -37.28
CA ILE A 634 38.47 -149.92 -36.43
C ILE A 634 39.12 -148.58 -36.08
N ARG A 635 39.16 -147.62 -37.01
CA ARG A 635 39.74 -146.29 -36.78
C ARG A 635 38.98 -145.50 -35.71
N GLU A 636 37.65 -145.54 -35.73
CA GLU A 636 36.82 -144.85 -34.73
C GLU A 636 36.96 -145.49 -33.33
N THR A 637 37.19 -146.81 -33.24
CA THR A 637 37.21 -147.54 -31.95
C THR A 637 38.51 -147.38 -31.14
N VAL A 638 39.66 -147.07 -31.77
CA VAL A 638 40.96 -146.92 -31.07
C VAL A 638 41.28 -145.46 -30.70
N LYS A 639 40.59 -144.49 -31.31
CA LYS A 639 40.78 -143.05 -31.13
C LYS A 639 40.78 -142.52 -29.67
N PRO A 640 40.07 -143.11 -28.68
CA PRO A 640 40.08 -142.61 -27.30
C PRO A 640 41.41 -142.76 -26.55
N MET A 641 42.30 -143.69 -26.96
CA MET A 641 43.55 -143.95 -26.23
C MET A 641 44.70 -142.99 -26.58
N GLU A 642 44.58 -142.18 -27.64
CA GLU A 642 45.60 -141.16 -28.00
C GLU A 642 45.65 -139.96 -27.03
N ASN A 643 44.64 -139.74 -26.19
CA ASN A 643 44.42 -138.45 -25.51
C ASN A 643 44.83 -138.37 -24.02
N ILE A 644 45.67 -139.25 -23.45
CA ILE A 644 46.06 -139.16 -22.02
C ILE A 644 47.59 -139.28 -21.82
N GLU A 645 48.28 -138.15 -21.63
CA GLU A 645 49.76 -138.06 -21.60
C GLU A 645 50.40 -137.85 -20.21
N SER A 646 49.68 -137.41 -19.15
CA SER A 646 50.14 -137.56 -17.74
C SER A 646 49.07 -137.18 -16.70
N ILE A 647 49.10 -137.83 -15.53
CA ILE A 647 48.17 -137.66 -14.41
C ILE A 647 48.94 -137.08 -13.21
N LYS A 648 48.55 -135.90 -12.70
CA LYS A 648 49.16 -135.28 -11.52
C LYS A 648 48.15 -135.11 -10.40
N ILE A 649 48.44 -135.77 -9.27
CA ILE A 649 47.60 -135.94 -8.09
C ILE A 649 47.85 -134.77 -7.12
N LEU A 650 46.77 -134.09 -6.69
CA LEU A 650 46.73 -133.24 -5.50
C LEU A 650 45.58 -133.70 -4.60
N GLN A 651 45.94 -133.91 -3.33
CA GLN A 651 45.25 -134.65 -2.28
C GLN A 651 44.24 -133.77 -1.52
N VAL A 652 43.05 -134.36 -1.26
CA VAL A 652 42.19 -134.36 -0.04
C VAL A 652 42.08 -133.04 0.77
N ASP A 653 40.93 -132.61 1.28
CA ASP A 653 40.01 -133.39 2.09
C ASP A 653 38.79 -132.54 2.49
N GLY A 654 37.64 -133.17 2.71
CA GLY A 654 36.51 -132.54 3.41
C GLY A 654 35.21 -132.35 2.62
N LEU A 655 34.67 -133.41 2.03
CA LEU A 655 33.24 -133.56 1.70
C LEU A 655 32.57 -134.47 2.73
N PRO A 656 31.30 -134.23 3.10
CA PRO A 656 30.34 -135.32 2.96
C PRO A 656 28.96 -134.80 2.52
N GLY A 657 28.65 -135.11 1.25
CA GLY A 657 27.35 -135.00 0.61
C GLY A 657 27.35 -135.80 -0.70
N LEU A 658 28.02 -136.96 -0.65
CA LEU A 658 28.12 -137.97 -1.69
C LEU A 658 27.15 -139.11 -1.41
N ASN A 659 26.47 -139.58 -2.46
CA ASN A 659 26.51 -141.00 -2.85
C ASN A 659 26.18 -141.14 -4.35
N SER A 660 27.18 -141.59 -5.12
CA SER A 660 27.24 -142.43 -6.35
C SER A 660 26.00 -142.67 -7.27
N PRO A 661 26.22 -143.07 -8.54
CA PRO A 661 27.32 -142.73 -9.46
C PRO A 661 26.88 -142.52 -10.95
N SER A 662 27.87 -142.25 -11.81
CA SER A 662 27.92 -142.38 -13.28
C SER A 662 27.46 -141.21 -14.17
N GLU A 663 28.47 -140.60 -14.80
CA GLU A 663 28.48 -140.07 -16.17
C GLU A 663 27.71 -141.01 -17.13
N THR A 664 27.09 -140.55 -18.23
CA THR A 664 27.75 -139.67 -19.21
C THR A 664 26.73 -138.91 -20.06
N ALA A 665 26.98 -137.60 -20.10
CA ALA A 665 26.81 -136.60 -21.17
C ALA A 665 26.02 -137.03 -22.44
N GLY A 666 25.11 -136.20 -22.96
CA GLY A 666 25.25 -134.76 -23.20
C GLY A 666 25.57 -134.55 -24.68
N ALA A 667 25.27 -133.46 -25.36
CA ALA A 667 24.65 -132.15 -25.11
C ALA A 667 24.47 -131.54 -26.52
N GLY A 668 23.75 -130.47 -26.82
CA GLY A 668 22.96 -129.45 -26.13
C GLY A 668 22.46 -128.54 -27.28
N ASN A 669 21.17 -128.26 -27.41
CA ASN A 669 20.39 -127.22 -26.70
C ASN A 669 20.91 -125.80 -27.02
N GLY A 670 20.22 -124.91 -27.73
CA GLY A 670 18.76 -124.70 -27.81
C GLY A 670 18.36 -123.68 -26.74
N GLY A 671 17.87 -122.50 -27.14
CA GLY A 671 17.46 -121.48 -26.17
C GLY A 671 16.68 -120.32 -26.79
N SER A 672 15.35 -120.44 -26.74
CA SER A 672 14.36 -119.43 -27.08
C SER A 672 13.60 -119.01 -25.82
N GLY A 673 13.26 -117.72 -25.73
CA GLY A 673 11.91 -117.30 -25.33
C GLY A 673 11.70 -116.62 -23.97
N GLY A 674 11.74 -115.28 -23.98
CA GLY A 674 10.62 -114.44 -23.51
C GLY A 674 10.54 -114.01 -22.03
N GLY A 675 10.72 -112.71 -21.76
CA GLY A 675 10.35 -112.10 -20.47
C GLY A 675 10.96 -110.72 -20.18
N ASN A 676 10.25 -109.67 -20.60
CA ASN A 676 10.19 -108.24 -20.20
C ASN A 676 11.44 -107.33 -20.08
N MET A 677 11.26 -106.12 -20.62
CA MET A 677 12.24 -105.26 -21.28
C MET A 677 12.72 -104.04 -20.46
N THR A 678 12.17 -103.76 -19.28
CA THR A 678 12.41 -102.47 -18.59
C THR A 678 13.50 -102.53 -17.51
N ASP A 679 13.85 -103.72 -17.01
CA ASP A 679 14.87 -103.90 -15.97
C ASP A 679 16.28 -104.17 -16.54
N ARG A 680 16.36 -104.53 -17.84
CA ARG A 680 17.64 -104.74 -18.57
C ARG A 680 18.22 -103.47 -19.18
N VAL A 681 17.42 -102.41 -19.36
CA VAL A 681 17.89 -101.11 -19.89
C VAL A 681 18.53 -100.27 -18.77
N VAL A 682 18.09 -100.41 -17.51
CA VAL A 682 18.62 -99.61 -16.38
C VAL A 682 19.91 -100.18 -15.78
N ASN A 683 20.07 -101.52 -15.73
CA ASN A 683 21.30 -102.15 -15.26
C ASN A 683 22.43 -102.22 -16.31
N SER A 684 22.14 -101.99 -17.59
CA SER A 684 23.15 -101.89 -18.66
C SER A 684 23.68 -100.46 -18.86
N ALA A 685 22.92 -99.43 -18.46
CA ALA A 685 23.35 -98.03 -18.53
C ALA A 685 24.28 -97.59 -17.38
N MET A 686 24.34 -98.35 -16.27
CA MET A 686 25.26 -98.09 -15.14
C MET A 686 26.60 -98.85 -15.21
N LYS A 687 26.77 -99.75 -16.20
CA LYS A 687 28.04 -100.46 -16.47
C LYS A 687 28.95 -99.76 -17.50
N TYR A 688 28.50 -98.66 -18.10
CA TYR A 688 29.26 -97.87 -19.08
C TYR A 688 29.64 -96.46 -18.61
N ARG A 689 29.60 -96.20 -17.29
CA ARG A 689 29.97 -94.90 -16.70
C ARG A 689 31.20 -94.94 -15.80
N THR A 690 31.87 -96.09 -15.66
CA THR A 690 32.97 -96.29 -14.68
C THR A 690 34.31 -96.73 -15.30
N GLN A 691 34.48 -96.63 -16.62
CA GLN A 691 35.76 -96.95 -17.28
C GLN A 691 36.30 -95.86 -18.23
N VAL A 692 35.95 -94.60 -18.01
CA VAL A 692 36.64 -93.46 -18.66
C VAL A 692 37.97 -93.14 -17.94
N ALA A 693 38.09 -93.46 -16.64
CA ALA A 693 39.32 -93.25 -15.87
C ALA A 693 40.46 -94.26 -16.18
N PHE A 694 40.19 -95.34 -16.92
CA PHE A 694 41.20 -96.31 -17.35
C PHE A 694 41.75 -96.02 -18.76
N VAL A 695 40.98 -95.27 -19.58
CA VAL A 695 41.37 -94.87 -20.94
C VAL A 695 42.22 -93.60 -20.95
N ASP A 696 42.02 -92.70 -19.97
CA ASP A 696 42.89 -91.53 -19.76
C ASP A 696 44.29 -91.88 -19.23
N GLY A 697 44.43 -92.98 -18.48
CA GLY A 697 45.74 -93.47 -18.02
C GLY A 697 46.58 -94.07 -19.14
N LEU A 698 45.95 -94.83 -20.04
CA LEU A 698 46.61 -95.45 -21.21
C LEU A 698 46.99 -94.42 -22.29
N MET A 699 46.20 -93.36 -22.47
CA MET A 699 46.48 -92.30 -23.45
C MET A 699 47.54 -91.30 -22.95
N LYS A 700 47.75 -91.20 -21.64
CA LYS A 700 48.85 -90.44 -21.02
C LYS A 700 50.21 -91.14 -21.14
N ASP A 701 50.23 -92.48 -21.17
CA ASP A 701 51.44 -93.29 -21.44
C ASP A 701 51.78 -93.39 -22.94
N LEU A 702 50.87 -92.95 -23.84
CA LEU A 702 51.03 -92.96 -25.30
C LEU A 702 51.39 -91.59 -25.93
N GLY A 703 51.58 -90.54 -25.13
CA GLY A 703 52.28 -89.32 -25.56
C GLY A 703 51.55 -88.34 -26.50
N LEU A 704 50.23 -88.16 -26.36
CA LEU A 704 49.46 -87.18 -27.16
C LEU A 704 48.97 -86.00 -26.29
N PRO A 705 49.26 -84.72 -26.65
CA PRO A 705 48.90 -83.53 -25.86
C PRO A 705 47.43 -83.09 -25.99
N ILE A 706 46.96 -82.42 -24.93
CA ILE A 706 45.58 -82.18 -24.45
C ILE A 706 45.03 -80.80 -24.90
N GLU A 707 43.74 -80.55 -24.62
CA GLU A 707 43.11 -79.29 -24.09
C GLU A 707 41.93 -78.77 -24.95
N ASN A 708 40.75 -78.37 -24.48
CA ASN A 708 40.09 -78.32 -23.17
C ASN A 708 38.59 -78.03 -23.43
N LEU A 709 37.67 -78.74 -22.78
CA LEU A 709 36.24 -78.38 -22.68
C LEU A 709 35.79 -78.66 -21.25
N GLY A 710 35.40 -77.62 -20.51
CA GLY A 710 34.57 -77.77 -19.30
C GLY A 710 35.20 -77.35 -17.97
N SER A 711 35.23 -76.03 -17.71
CA SER A 711 35.37 -75.41 -16.38
C SER A 711 34.97 -73.94 -16.55
N ALA A 712 34.11 -73.29 -15.77
CA ALA A 712 33.48 -73.65 -14.50
C ALA A 712 32.24 -72.76 -14.30
N GLY A 713 31.20 -73.33 -13.68
CA GLY A 713 30.19 -72.56 -12.96
C GLY A 713 30.69 -72.18 -11.56
N GLY A 714 30.19 -71.07 -11.03
CA GLY A 714 30.43 -70.67 -9.63
C GLY A 714 29.78 -69.33 -9.29
N MET A 715 28.72 -69.39 -8.49
CA MET A 715 27.82 -68.29 -8.08
C MET A 715 28.39 -67.34 -7.01
N SER A 716 27.90 -66.10 -6.95
CA SER A 716 27.58 -65.42 -5.67
C SER A 716 26.48 -64.36 -5.83
N PHE A 717 25.47 -64.42 -4.96
CA PHE A 717 24.35 -63.47 -4.80
C PHE A 717 24.53 -62.70 -3.48
N ARG A 718 24.18 -61.39 -3.45
CA ARG A 718 23.63 -60.60 -2.31
C ARG A 718 23.30 -59.18 -2.82
N ASN A 719 22.05 -58.83 -3.08
CA ASN A 719 20.97 -58.29 -2.22
C ASN A 719 21.01 -56.77 -1.97
N PHE A 720 19.86 -56.14 -2.27
CA PHE A 720 19.47 -54.72 -2.23
C PHE A 720 19.36 -54.11 -0.82
N GLN A 721 19.51 -52.77 -0.73
CA GLN A 721 18.64 -51.88 0.06
C GLN A 721 18.72 -50.43 -0.46
N GLY A 722 17.56 -49.75 -0.52
CA GLY A 722 17.40 -48.37 -0.99
C GLY A 722 17.50 -47.31 0.13
N PRO A 723 16.77 -46.18 0.03
CA PRO A 723 17.33 -44.86 -0.22
C PRO A 723 17.15 -43.87 0.94
N ASP A 724 17.98 -42.82 1.02
CA ASP A 724 17.65 -41.57 1.73
C ASP A 724 18.46 -40.38 1.15
N ALA A 725 17.77 -39.29 0.89
CA ALA A 725 18.31 -37.96 0.59
C ALA A 725 18.48 -37.14 1.91
N PRO A 726 18.71 -35.82 1.87
CA PRO A 726 19.88 -35.05 1.42
C PRO A 726 20.50 -34.26 2.60
N LYS A 727 21.64 -33.58 2.39
CA LYS A 727 21.94 -32.23 2.95
C LYS A 727 23.32 -31.71 2.56
N ASP A 728 23.30 -30.49 2.03
CA ASP A 728 24.15 -29.34 2.36
C ASP A 728 25.53 -29.60 2.95
N LYS A 729 26.56 -29.04 2.30
CA LYS A 729 27.28 -27.89 2.85
C LYS A 729 28.26 -27.29 1.85
N ASP A 730 28.20 -25.97 1.78
CA ASP A 730 29.27 -25.08 1.37
C ASP A 730 30.56 -25.37 2.15
N ASP A 731 31.68 -25.35 1.42
CA ASP A 731 32.91 -24.62 1.74
C ASP A 731 33.63 -24.28 0.41
#